data_AF-A0A0F9HAV3-F1
#
_entry.id   AF-A0A0F9HAV3-F1
#
_cell.length_a   1.000
_cell.length_b   1.000
_cell.length_c   1.000
_cell.angle_alpha   90.00
_cell.angle_beta   90.00
_cell.angle_gamma   90.00
#
_symmetry.space_group_name_H-M   'P 1'
#
loop_
_entity.id
_entity.type
_entity.pdbx_description
1 polymer ?
#
loop_
_entity_poly.entity_id
_entity_poly.type
_entity_poly.pdbx_seq_one_letter_code
_entity_poly.pdbx_strand_id
1 'polypeptide(L)'
;MAYIPPSLSSYNASPPNDDGSQVDSNALRWSNVVTKIGNPLKTFAEAINTAVKNRFDFTPDYSKTDAETAADATIVAGKKEPGNVVRYENNITPGTTDMSTAIIDAHSIGVHVTYKDEAFLFKGTTNPDFTYGVTLQNASVVGTKAEDKEIMVFDDGRLVGLQHNHLELDETEIGSNAAITQGVLVSPPISRADIQSDIDIIAHWWQDFGLEYTRFGNGSNGNLKWYYWDWNHTDTVSVDGFRNDRRPLLGWYRGDDAIVLDWQCYWLREYGIRVVSLLPTARVDVSTWATPEDQFHWLFQLVTNVPNFQGLRYLWWGPFDGAGIQTQWEAIVDDIHTVYDNFYAIEIGGKQYPAMYCFEEDTLYTNLGGTDAAYISFCTAIADKFIALGYAGVALFVRHMKSEATVDRRDYEAVNCYHFAMDYGAHGSRIASSVVVPVVDDASTMAAMVNSWTPYQDKPAWVVSTSYVVGDLTTNRRRVYRSLTIHTSAAADEPGFGKNWKTDWARLTDFDKEIASVATSKYATDAHPSNGNNFWKADGATPAIFRKWLNKAIDLIRRHDLPKIVAVYNVSEPAEGGPGLQPNSADGFGYLEAVRQALAESSVSSKPLTPTPDTNRRVNYQFVGATTPIDGRYDEVILHTDANRTMTATPTIKPGTHGQKLRLSYQDISSSNSVVIQDNATLANSDLFLIATTLTLSNYDSVELTFDKDRGGWIQTGVLVNVL
;
A
#
# COMPACT_ATOMS: atom_id res chain seq x y z
N MET A 1 18.44 -34.67 28.27
CA MET A 1 18.42 -35.21 29.65
C MET A 1 17.78 -34.19 30.59
N ALA A 2 16.81 -34.60 31.41
CA ALA A 2 16.24 -33.75 32.47
C ALA A 2 17.13 -33.79 33.73
N TYR A 3 17.30 -32.67 34.42
CA TYR A 3 17.97 -32.65 35.73
C TYR A 3 17.09 -33.37 36.75
N ILE A 4 17.61 -34.44 37.36
CA ILE A 4 16.94 -35.13 38.46
C ILE A 4 17.56 -34.59 39.76
N PRO A 5 16.81 -33.84 40.57
CA PRO A 5 17.33 -33.32 41.83
C PRO A 5 17.79 -34.46 42.74
N PRO A 6 18.97 -34.37 43.38
CA PRO A 6 19.35 -35.30 44.43
C PRO A 6 18.29 -35.30 45.54
N SER A 7 18.11 -36.42 46.23
CA SER A 7 17.28 -36.50 47.44
C SER A 7 18.16 -36.58 48.68
N LEU A 8 17.79 -35.85 49.74
CA LEU A 8 18.48 -35.91 51.02
C LEU A 8 17.89 -37.05 51.86
N SER A 9 18.59 -38.19 51.92
CA SER A 9 18.28 -39.24 52.89
C SER A 9 19.19 -39.06 54.12
N SER A 10 18.67 -39.33 55.33
CA SER A 10 19.41 -39.27 56.61
C SER A 10 19.50 -37.91 57.31
N TYR A 11 18.63 -36.94 57.00
CA TYR A 11 18.42 -35.82 57.94
C TYR A 11 17.78 -36.37 59.22
N ASN A 12 18.43 -36.15 60.36
CA ASN A 12 17.89 -36.64 61.63
C ASN A 12 16.66 -35.80 62.03
N ALA A 13 15.48 -36.26 61.61
CA ALA A 13 14.19 -35.63 61.92
C ALA A 13 13.78 -35.78 63.40
N SER A 14 14.52 -36.56 64.18
CA SER A 14 14.25 -36.80 65.60
C SER A 14 15.53 -36.54 66.40
N PRO A 15 15.84 -35.27 66.71
CA PRO A 15 16.95 -34.97 67.60
C PRO A 15 16.74 -35.73 68.93
N PRO A 16 17.83 -36.21 69.57
CA PRO A 16 17.71 -36.84 70.88
C PRO A 16 17.01 -35.89 71.87
N ASN A 17 16.16 -36.41 72.75
CA ASN A 17 15.53 -35.61 73.79
C ASN A 17 16.61 -34.94 74.66
N ASP A 18 16.46 -33.64 74.87
CA ASP A 18 17.24 -32.89 75.85
C ASP A 18 16.84 -33.37 77.24
N ASP A 19 17.77 -34.01 77.96
CA ASP A 19 17.54 -34.51 79.31
C ASP A 19 17.70 -33.43 80.39
N GLY A 20 17.97 -32.18 79.99
CA GLY A 20 18.12 -31.03 80.86
C GLY A 20 19.38 -31.06 81.74
N SER A 21 20.26 -32.05 81.56
CA SER A 21 21.47 -32.17 82.35
C SER A 21 22.59 -31.26 81.81
N GLN A 22 23.14 -30.42 82.69
CA GLN A 22 24.28 -29.55 82.38
C GLN A 22 25.61 -30.29 82.64
N VAL A 23 25.83 -31.38 81.92
CA VAL A 23 27.09 -32.13 81.94
C VAL A 23 27.97 -31.74 80.75
N ASP A 24 29.29 -31.88 80.88
CA ASP A 24 30.26 -31.50 79.82
C ASP A 24 30.00 -32.21 78.48
N SER A 25 29.41 -33.42 78.48
CA SER A 25 29.00 -34.13 77.27
C SER A 25 27.82 -33.49 76.53
N ASN A 26 27.04 -32.64 77.22
CA ASN A 26 25.91 -31.89 76.68
C ASN A 26 26.28 -30.45 76.31
N ALA A 27 27.51 -30.00 76.61
CA ALA A 27 27.97 -28.68 76.20
C ALA A 27 27.98 -28.55 74.65
N LEU A 28 27.36 -27.48 74.15
CA LEU A 28 27.37 -27.08 72.74
C LEU A 28 28.77 -26.65 72.31
N ARG A 29 29.62 -27.63 72.01
CA ARG A 29 30.89 -27.40 71.31
C ARG A 29 30.65 -27.57 69.81
N TRP A 30 31.20 -26.68 69.00
CA TRP A 30 31.08 -26.75 67.53
C TRP A 30 31.49 -28.12 66.97
N SER A 31 32.52 -28.74 67.54
CA SER A 31 32.93 -30.11 67.23
C SER A 31 31.80 -31.13 67.44
N ASN A 32 31.05 -31.00 68.54
CA ASN A 32 29.97 -31.92 68.90
C ASN A 32 28.73 -31.72 68.01
N VAL A 33 28.49 -30.48 67.56
CA VAL A 33 27.41 -30.15 66.61
C VAL A 33 27.68 -30.79 65.25
N VAL A 34 28.91 -30.68 64.74
CA VAL A 34 29.32 -31.32 63.48
C VAL A 34 29.22 -32.85 63.56
N THR A 35 29.63 -33.45 64.69
CA THR A 35 29.50 -34.91 64.89
C THR A 35 28.05 -35.38 65.03
N LYS A 36 27.16 -34.59 65.65
CA LYS A 36 25.75 -34.94 65.87
C LYS A 36 24.85 -34.71 64.65
N ILE A 37 25.10 -33.66 63.86
CA ILE A 37 24.34 -33.35 62.63
C ILE A 37 24.86 -34.17 61.45
N GLY A 38 26.13 -34.60 61.50
CA GLY A 38 26.82 -35.30 60.43
C GLY A 38 27.09 -34.40 59.23
N ASN A 39 27.52 -35.02 58.11
CA ASN A 39 27.69 -34.36 56.83
C ASN A 39 26.51 -34.43 55.82
N PRO A 40 25.25 -34.81 56.15
CA PRO A 40 24.20 -34.92 55.13
C PRO A 40 24.01 -33.66 54.27
N LEU A 41 24.12 -32.46 54.87
CA LEU A 41 24.04 -31.20 54.13
C LEU A 41 25.24 -30.97 53.22
N LYS A 42 26.45 -31.33 53.66
CA LYS A 42 27.66 -31.26 52.82
C LYS A 42 27.54 -32.24 51.65
N THR A 43 27.16 -33.49 51.92
CA THR A 43 26.97 -34.52 50.90
C THR A 43 25.88 -34.13 49.90
N PHE A 44 24.80 -33.50 50.35
CA PHE A 44 23.74 -33.00 49.47
C PHE A 44 24.20 -31.83 48.59
N ALA A 45 24.94 -30.88 49.16
CA ALA A 45 25.52 -29.77 48.40
C ALA A 45 26.54 -30.28 47.36
N GLU A 46 27.37 -31.26 47.72
CA GLU A 46 28.29 -31.93 46.79
C GLU A 46 27.54 -32.68 45.69
N ALA A 47 26.45 -33.39 46.02
CA ALA A 47 25.62 -34.07 45.03
C ALA A 47 24.93 -33.09 44.07
N ILE A 48 24.43 -31.94 44.55
CA ILE A 48 23.91 -30.86 43.69
C ILE A 48 25.02 -30.36 42.77
N ASN A 49 26.22 -30.05 43.30
CA ASN A 49 27.34 -29.60 42.49
C ASN A 49 27.73 -30.63 41.44
N THR A 50 27.77 -31.92 41.75
CA THR A 50 28.04 -32.98 40.79
C THR A 50 26.94 -33.09 39.73
N ALA A 51 25.66 -33.02 40.12
CA ALA A 51 24.55 -33.10 39.17
C ALA A 51 24.48 -31.88 38.24
N VAL A 52 24.75 -30.69 38.77
CA VAL A 52 24.89 -29.44 38.00
C VAL A 52 26.11 -29.53 37.10
N LYS A 53 27.27 -29.93 37.63
CA LYS A 53 28.50 -30.11 36.86
C LYS A 53 28.27 -31.10 35.73
N ASN A 54 27.73 -32.30 35.96
CA ASN A 54 27.46 -33.27 34.90
C ASN A 54 26.45 -32.78 33.86
N ARG A 55 25.54 -31.87 34.23
CA ARG A 55 24.60 -31.27 33.28
C ARG A 55 25.25 -30.23 32.38
N PHE A 56 26.21 -29.46 32.90
CA PHE A 56 26.86 -28.35 32.19
C PHE A 56 28.26 -28.70 31.63
N ASP A 57 28.95 -29.69 32.18
CA ASP A 57 30.11 -30.41 31.61
C ASP A 57 29.61 -31.55 30.70
N PHE A 58 28.56 -31.29 29.91
CA PHE A 58 28.32 -32.12 28.74
C PHE A 58 29.50 -31.85 27.79
N THR A 59 30.53 -32.70 27.86
CA THR A 59 31.43 -32.87 26.73
C THR A 59 30.60 -33.71 25.76
N PRO A 60 30.15 -33.16 24.62
CA PRO A 60 29.46 -33.99 23.63
C PRO A 60 30.31 -35.22 23.37
N ASP A 61 29.68 -36.39 23.38
CA ASP A 61 30.37 -37.59 22.91
C ASP A 61 30.65 -37.37 21.42
N TYR A 62 31.89 -37.02 21.10
CA TYR A 62 32.36 -36.80 19.73
C TYR A 62 32.81 -38.12 19.08
N SER A 63 32.44 -39.28 19.65
CA SER A 63 32.60 -40.53 18.93
C SER A 63 31.69 -40.54 17.71
N LYS A 64 32.27 -40.93 16.57
CA LYS A 64 31.54 -41.06 15.31
C LYS A 64 30.36 -42.01 15.51
N THR A 65 29.19 -41.63 15.02
CA THR A 65 28.12 -42.57 14.74
C THR A 65 28.57 -43.59 13.69
N ASP A 66 27.91 -44.75 13.66
CA ASP A 66 28.20 -45.78 12.65
C ASP A 66 28.00 -45.25 11.21
N ALA A 67 27.09 -44.28 11.03
CA ALA A 67 26.86 -43.59 9.76
C ALA A 67 28.03 -42.67 9.36
N GLU A 68 28.59 -41.90 10.30
CA GLU A 68 29.76 -41.04 10.06
C GLU A 68 31.04 -41.85 9.83
N THR A 69 31.12 -43.05 10.42
CA THR A 69 32.21 -44.01 10.16
C THR A 69 32.11 -44.61 8.76
N ALA A 70 30.89 -44.90 8.28
CA ALA A 70 30.65 -45.43 6.95
C ALA A 70 30.89 -44.41 5.82
N ALA A 71 30.79 -43.10 6.11
CA ALA A 71 30.97 -42.01 5.15
C ALA A 71 32.43 -41.50 4.99
N ASP A 72 33.40 -42.11 5.69
CA ASP A 72 34.81 -41.67 5.74
C ASP A 72 34.97 -40.17 6.12
N ALA A 73 34.10 -39.67 7.00
CA ALA A 73 34.16 -38.29 7.48
C ALA A 73 35.41 -38.09 8.35
N THR A 74 36.30 -37.16 7.99
CA THR A 74 37.38 -36.74 8.89
C THR A 74 36.80 -35.70 9.85
N ILE A 75 36.86 -35.94 11.16
CA ILE A 75 36.63 -34.87 12.13
C ILE A 75 37.95 -34.11 12.21
N VAL A 76 38.07 -32.93 11.60
CA VAL A 76 39.11 -32.00 12.03
C VAL A 76 38.85 -31.73 13.50
N ALA A 77 39.72 -32.31 14.33
CA ALA A 77 39.73 -32.18 15.76
C ALA A 77 39.36 -30.75 16.12
N GLY A 78 38.23 -30.59 16.82
CA GLY A 78 37.66 -29.30 17.20
C GLY A 78 38.71 -28.40 17.82
N LYS A 79 39.36 -27.58 17.00
CA LYS A 79 39.87 -26.31 17.46
C LYS A 79 38.62 -25.50 17.72
N LYS A 80 38.33 -25.36 19.00
CA LYS A 80 37.37 -24.42 19.56
C LYS A 80 37.75 -23.02 19.08
N GLU A 81 37.30 -22.63 17.89
CA GLU A 81 37.06 -21.22 17.60
C GLU A 81 35.95 -20.78 18.58
N PRO A 82 36.07 -19.63 19.25
CA PRO A 82 34.95 -19.07 20.00
C PRO A 82 33.74 -18.89 19.06
N GLY A 83 32.65 -19.61 19.32
CA GLY A 83 31.44 -19.62 18.49
C GLY A 83 31.15 -21.02 17.96
N ASN A 84 29.91 -21.50 18.10
CA ASN A 84 29.47 -22.82 17.64
C ASN A 84 29.46 -22.88 16.09
N VAL A 85 30.61 -23.14 15.48
CA VAL A 85 30.75 -23.25 14.01
C VAL A 85 30.64 -24.71 13.61
N VAL A 86 29.61 -25.03 12.84
CA VAL A 86 29.49 -26.33 12.17
C VAL A 86 30.34 -26.30 10.90
N ARG A 87 31.40 -27.11 10.84
CA ARG A 87 32.15 -27.38 9.61
C ARG A 87 31.83 -28.80 9.18
N TYR A 88 31.35 -28.97 7.96
CA TYR A 88 31.18 -30.28 7.32
C TYR A 88 32.28 -30.45 6.30
N GLU A 89 33.18 -31.38 6.55
CA GLU A 89 34.34 -31.61 5.71
C GLU A 89 33.94 -32.41 4.48
N ASN A 90 34.32 -31.85 3.32
CA ASN A 90 34.36 -32.40 1.95
C ASN A 90 33.72 -31.47 0.91
N ASN A 91 33.09 -30.36 1.31
CA ASN A 91 32.59 -29.36 0.36
C ASN A 91 33.72 -28.45 -0.14
N ILE A 92 34.69 -29.03 -0.85
CA ILE A 92 35.81 -28.28 -1.46
C ILE A 92 35.32 -27.28 -2.53
N THR A 93 34.08 -27.46 -2.99
CA THR A 93 33.37 -26.54 -3.88
C THR A 93 32.03 -26.18 -3.21
N PRO A 94 31.89 -24.97 -2.63
CA PRO A 94 30.63 -24.51 -2.06
C PRO A 94 29.43 -24.76 -2.98
N GLY A 95 28.28 -25.09 -2.39
CA GLY A 95 27.04 -25.36 -3.12
C GLY A 95 26.94 -26.71 -3.85
N THR A 96 27.94 -27.60 -3.79
CA THR A 96 27.90 -28.87 -4.55
C THR A 96 27.46 -30.09 -3.73
N THR A 97 27.79 -30.13 -2.44
CA THR A 97 27.42 -31.22 -1.52
C THR A 97 26.11 -30.91 -0.82
N ASP A 98 25.18 -31.86 -0.79
CA ASP A 98 23.93 -31.73 -0.03
C ASP A 98 24.21 -31.73 1.48
N MET A 99 23.81 -30.64 2.15
CA MET A 99 24.06 -30.33 3.55
C MET A 99 22.80 -30.48 4.41
N SER A 100 21.77 -31.15 3.91
CA SER A 100 20.47 -31.22 4.61
C SER A 100 20.57 -31.78 6.02
N THR A 101 21.18 -32.96 6.18
CA THR A 101 21.40 -33.59 7.49
C THR A 101 22.23 -32.69 8.41
N ALA A 102 23.30 -32.08 7.87
CA ALA A 102 24.15 -31.16 8.61
C ALA A 102 23.38 -29.98 9.21
N ILE A 103 22.56 -29.36 8.39
CA ILE A 103 21.75 -28.19 8.76
C ILE A 103 20.71 -28.62 9.80
N ILE A 104 20.00 -29.73 9.58
CA ILE A 104 19.01 -30.25 10.53
C ILE A 104 19.65 -30.56 11.88
N ASP A 105 20.77 -31.28 11.89
CA ASP A 105 21.47 -31.67 13.11
C ASP A 105 21.98 -30.43 13.88
N ALA A 106 22.52 -29.44 13.17
CA ALA A 106 22.98 -28.17 13.75
C ALA A 106 21.88 -27.40 14.47
N HIS A 107 20.65 -27.45 13.96
CA HIS A 107 19.48 -26.80 14.58
C HIS A 107 18.90 -27.65 15.72
N SER A 108 18.97 -28.98 15.60
CA SER A 108 18.43 -29.92 16.60
C SER A 108 19.10 -29.86 17.99
N ILE A 109 20.35 -29.38 18.07
CA ILE A 109 21.10 -29.28 19.33
C ILE A 109 20.66 -28.12 20.22
N GLY A 110 19.75 -27.27 19.74
CA GLY A 110 19.17 -26.19 20.51
C GLY A 110 20.14 -25.04 20.78
N VAL A 111 20.96 -24.69 19.79
CA VAL A 111 21.90 -23.57 19.86
C VAL A 111 21.68 -22.62 18.70
N HIS A 112 22.10 -21.38 18.90
CA HIS A 112 22.13 -20.39 17.83
C HIS A 112 23.15 -20.80 16.75
N VAL A 113 22.71 -20.91 15.49
CA VAL A 113 23.54 -21.35 14.35
C VAL A 113 24.09 -20.16 13.59
N THR A 114 25.39 -20.21 13.24
CA THR A 114 26.03 -19.20 12.39
C THR A 114 26.49 -19.83 11.08
N TYR A 115 25.95 -19.35 9.96
CA TYR A 115 26.44 -19.69 8.63
C TYR A 115 27.57 -18.72 8.25
N LYS A 116 28.73 -19.28 7.89
CA LYS A 116 29.92 -18.53 7.45
C LYS A 116 30.06 -18.67 5.94
N ASP A 117 30.30 -17.55 5.27
CA ASP A 117 30.91 -17.28 3.96
C ASP A 117 30.93 -18.38 2.87
N GLU A 118 29.95 -19.27 2.85
CA GLU A 118 29.90 -20.45 1.98
C GLU A 118 28.49 -20.70 1.49
N ALA A 119 28.35 -21.09 0.22
CA ALA A 119 27.07 -21.55 -0.30
C ALA A 119 26.78 -22.96 0.25
N PHE A 120 25.58 -23.15 0.83
CA PHE A 120 25.12 -24.46 1.28
C PHE A 120 24.01 -24.97 0.38
N LEU A 121 24.04 -26.26 0.05
CA LEU A 121 22.97 -26.89 -0.71
C LEU A 121 22.05 -27.62 0.27
N PHE A 122 20.77 -27.29 0.29
CA PHE A 122 19.78 -27.93 1.15
C PHE A 122 18.68 -28.55 0.27
N LYS A 123 18.58 -29.88 0.27
CA LYS A 123 17.55 -30.64 -0.46
C LYS A 123 16.64 -31.43 0.48
N GLY A 124 16.70 -31.13 1.77
CA GLY A 124 16.01 -31.86 2.81
C GLY A 124 14.51 -31.62 2.73
N THR A 125 13.75 -32.69 2.92
CA THR A 125 12.29 -32.60 3.13
C THR A 125 11.93 -32.36 4.60
N THR A 126 12.90 -32.54 5.50
CA THR A 126 12.74 -32.31 6.95
C THR A 126 13.11 -30.88 7.29
N ASN A 127 12.23 -30.19 8.01
CA ASN A 127 12.41 -28.80 8.37
C ASN A 127 13.42 -28.64 9.53
N PRO A 128 14.38 -27.71 9.45
CA PRO A 128 15.24 -27.36 10.58
C PRO A 128 14.47 -26.63 11.69
N ASP A 129 14.89 -26.80 12.95
CA ASP A 129 14.29 -26.09 14.10
C ASP A 129 14.97 -24.72 14.33
N PHE A 130 14.34 -23.65 13.84
CA PHE A 130 14.87 -22.30 13.98
C PHE A 130 14.60 -21.63 15.34
N THR A 131 14.07 -22.34 16.34
CA THR A 131 13.69 -21.77 17.66
C THR A 131 14.82 -20.99 18.34
N TYR A 132 16.09 -21.37 18.11
CA TYR A 132 17.26 -20.78 18.75
C TYR A 132 17.95 -19.69 17.91
N GLY A 133 17.40 -19.38 16.73
CA GLY A 133 17.86 -18.32 15.85
C GLY A 133 19.02 -18.69 14.92
N VAL A 134 19.19 -17.85 13.90
CA VAL A 134 20.26 -17.92 12.91
C VAL A 134 20.92 -16.54 12.81
N THR A 135 22.24 -16.50 12.69
CA THR A 135 22.96 -15.32 12.20
C THR A 135 23.73 -15.68 10.94
N LEU A 136 23.63 -14.83 9.92
CA LEU A 136 24.53 -14.85 8.78
C LEU A 136 25.72 -13.95 9.06
N GLN A 137 26.94 -14.48 8.90
CA GLN A 137 28.14 -13.65 9.02
C GLN A 137 28.36 -12.77 7.78
N ASN A 138 27.92 -13.23 6.60
CA ASN A 138 27.80 -12.50 5.33
C ASN A 138 26.64 -13.09 4.50
N ALA A 139 26.24 -12.42 3.40
CA ALA A 139 25.14 -12.81 2.52
C ALA A 139 25.42 -14.11 1.73
N SER A 140 25.52 -15.24 2.42
CA SER A 140 25.80 -16.54 1.82
C SER A 140 24.52 -17.33 1.63
N VAL A 141 24.33 -17.81 0.40
CA VAL A 141 23.13 -18.44 -0.10
C VAL A 141 23.05 -19.89 0.38
N VAL A 142 21.93 -20.25 1.00
CA VAL A 142 21.52 -21.66 1.05
C VAL A 142 20.53 -21.87 -0.08
N GLY A 143 20.79 -22.82 -0.96
CA GLY A 143 19.99 -23.04 -2.18
C GLY A 143 19.71 -24.52 -2.49
N THR A 144 18.99 -24.77 -3.59
CA THR A 144 18.63 -26.11 -4.09
C THR A 144 19.36 -26.47 -5.38
N LYS A 145 19.23 -27.73 -5.86
CA LYS A 145 20.06 -28.34 -6.92
C LYS A 145 19.99 -27.64 -8.29
N ALA A 146 18.92 -26.90 -8.56
CA ALA A 146 18.58 -26.51 -9.92
C ALA A 146 19.15 -25.14 -10.30
N GLU A 147 19.30 -24.21 -9.34
CA GLU A 147 19.67 -22.82 -9.59
C GLU A 147 20.31 -22.21 -8.32
N ASP A 148 21.21 -21.23 -8.47
CA ASP A 148 21.86 -20.45 -7.38
C ASP A 148 20.84 -19.57 -6.62
N LYS A 149 19.76 -20.17 -6.10
CA LYS A 149 18.60 -19.48 -5.52
C LYS A 149 18.60 -19.62 -4.01
N GLU A 150 18.44 -18.48 -3.33
CA GLU A 150 18.34 -18.42 -1.88
C GLU A 150 16.97 -18.93 -1.41
N ILE A 151 17.00 -19.98 -0.58
CA ILE A 151 15.81 -20.59 0.03
C ILE A 151 15.66 -20.27 1.52
N MET A 152 16.73 -19.83 2.19
CA MET A 152 16.63 -19.23 3.52
C MET A 152 16.51 -17.72 3.38
N VAL A 153 15.43 -17.17 3.89
CA VAL A 153 15.04 -15.78 3.62
C VAL A 153 15.43 -14.93 4.80
N PHE A 154 15.94 -13.73 4.52
CA PHE A 154 16.27 -12.74 5.52
C PHE A 154 15.63 -11.39 5.19
N ASP A 155 15.21 -10.68 6.23
CA ASP A 155 14.69 -9.32 6.16
C ASP A 155 15.53 -8.41 7.08
N ASP A 156 16.38 -7.57 6.48
CA ASP A 156 17.31 -6.69 7.20
C ASP A 156 18.15 -7.45 8.25
N GLY A 157 18.67 -8.62 7.84
CA GLY A 157 19.46 -9.51 8.68
C GLY A 157 18.67 -10.35 9.68
N ARG A 158 17.34 -10.21 9.75
CA ARG A 158 16.47 -11.08 10.55
C ARG A 158 16.12 -12.32 9.73
N LEU A 159 16.23 -13.50 10.34
CA LEU A 159 15.75 -14.72 9.72
C LEU A 159 14.23 -14.63 9.53
N VAL A 160 13.77 -14.87 8.30
CA VAL A 160 12.36 -15.09 7.96
C VAL A 160 12.06 -16.59 7.99
N GLY A 161 13.01 -17.42 7.54
CA GLY A 161 12.96 -18.88 7.66
C GLY A 161 13.35 -19.57 6.35
N LEU A 162 12.98 -20.84 6.23
CA LEU A 162 13.12 -21.65 5.02
C LEU A 162 11.82 -21.53 4.20
N GLN A 163 11.96 -21.12 2.94
CA GLN A 163 10.86 -20.99 1.98
C GLN A 163 9.94 -22.21 2.00
N HIS A 164 8.64 -21.95 2.00
CA HIS A 164 7.64 -23.00 1.82
C HIS A 164 7.78 -23.64 0.44
N ASN A 165 7.67 -24.97 0.42
CA ASN A 165 7.85 -25.79 -0.77
C ASN A 165 9.14 -25.46 -1.55
N HIS A 166 10.27 -25.22 -0.87
CA HIS A 166 11.55 -24.88 -1.53
C HIS A 166 12.05 -25.92 -2.54
N LEU A 167 11.49 -27.13 -2.52
CA LEU A 167 11.77 -28.21 -3.46
C LEU A 167 10.84 -28.22 -4.67
N GLU A 168 9.84 -27.34 -4.72
CA GLU A 168 8.87 -27.22 -5.81
C GLU A 168 8.08 -28.51 -6.04
N LEU A 169 7.72 -29.20 -4.95
CA LEU A 169 7.00 -30.46 -5.11
C LEU A 169 5.55 -30.23 -5.51
N ASP A 170 5.09 -31.02 -6.47
CA ASP A 170 3.71 -31.03 -6.94
C ASP A 170 2.93 -32.29 -6.50
N GLU A 171 1.66 -32.37 -6.91
CA GLU A 171 0.79 -33.51 -6.61
C GLU A 171 1.37 -34.86 -7.10
N THR A 172 2.10 -34.85 -8.21
CA THR A 172 2.68 -36.06 -8.81
C THR A 172 3.84 -36.61 -7.97
N GLU A 173 4.53 -35.72 -7.25
CA GLU A 173 5.70 -36.05 -6.45
C GLU A 173 5.36 -36.40 -5.00
N ILE A 174 4.47 -35.64 -4.35
CA ILE A 174 4.08 -35.89 -2.94
C ILE A 174 2.80 -36.71 -2.77
N GLY A 175 2.10 -36.98 -3.87
CA GLY A 175 0.89 -37.79 -3.91
C GLY A 175 -0.39 -36.96 -3.89
N SER A 176 -1.47 -37.57 -4.36
CA SER A 176 -2.76 -36.90 -4.50
C SER A 176 -3.29 -36.41 -3.15
N ASN A 177 -3.75 -35.16 -3.12
CA ASN A 177 -4.27 -34.49 -1.92
C ASN A 177 -3.27 -34.40 -0.75
N ALA A 178 -1.96 -34.58 -0.99
CA ALA A 178 -0.94 -34.48 0.04
C ALA A 178 -0.65 -33.02 0.41
N ALA A 179 -0.42 -32.76 1.70
CA ALA A 179 -0.10 -31.41 2.16
C ALA A 179 1.37 -31.07 1.89
N ILE A 180 1.63 -29.81 1.54
CA ILE A 180 3.00 -29.27 1.46
C ILE A 180 3.54 -29.11 2.87
N THR A 181 4.47 -29.97 3.26
CA THR A 181 5.07 -29.98 4.61
C THR A 181 6.44 -29.31 4.69
N GLN A 182 7.03 -29.01 3.54
CA GLN A 182 8.40 -28.51 3.43
C GLN A 182 8.46 -27.00 3.59
N GLY A 183 9.55 -26.55 4.19
CA GLY A 183 9.75 -25.16 4.54
C GLY A 183 9.14 -24.84 5.90
N VAL A 184 9.82 -23.97 6.63
CA VAL A 184 9.42 -23.51 7.95
C VAL A 184 9.81 -22.04 8.09
N LEU A 185 8.81 -21.20 8.32
CA LEU A 185 9.00 -19.79 8.59
C LEU A 185 9.04 -19.55 10.10
N VAL A 186 9.81 -18.56 10.54
CA VAL A 186 9.74 -18.06 11.92
C VAL A 186 8.73 -16.93 11.99
N SER A 187 8.05 -16.74 13.12
CA SER A 187 7.14 -15.61 13.27
C SER A 187 7.88 -14.27 13.11
N PRO A 188 7.32 -13.29 12.38
CA PRO A 188 7.89 -11.95 12.35
C PRO A 188 7.82 -11.28 13.73
N PRO A 189 8.66 -10.27 13.99
CA PRO A 189 8.44 -9.41 15.14
C PRO A 189 7.13 -8.63 14.98
N ILE A 190 6.61 -8.11 16.11
CA ILE A 190 5.51 -7.15 16.06
C ILE A 190 6.04 -5.83 15.48
N SER A 191 5.51 -5.43 14.33
CA SER A 191 5.78 -4.16 13.68
C SER A 191 5.45 -3.00 14.61
N ARG A 192 6.40 -2.09 14.74
CA ARG A 192 6.26 -0.84 15.49
C ARG A 192 6.29 0.38 14.58
N ALA A 193 6.27 0.16 13.27
CA ALA A 193 6.23 1.24 12.30
C ALA A 193 4.99 2.11 12.51
N ASP A 194 5.24 3.41 12.56
CA ASP A 194 4.22 4.45 12.58
C ASP A 194 4.58 5.50 11.54
N ILE A 195 4.52 5.10 10.27
CA ILE A 195 4.80 5.99 9.15
C ILE A 195 3.59 6.94 9.00
N GLN A 196 3.78 8.18 9.45
CA GLN A 196 2.77 9.23 9.34
C GLN A 196 2.65 9.73 7.91
N SER A 197 1.46 9.58 7.33
CA SER A 197 1.07 10.10 6.03
C SER A 197 -0.33 10.72 6.15
N ASP A 198 -0.58 11.77 5.37
CA ASP A 198 -1.93 12.31 5.20
C ASP A 198 -2.73 11.58 4.11
N ILE A 199 -2.08 10.69 3.36
CA ILE A 199 -2.67 9.80 2.36
C ILE A 199 -2.69 8.37 2.91
N ASP A 200 -3.86 7.72 2.84
CA ASP A 200 -4.01 6.30 3.10
C ASP A 200 -3.76 5.49 1.83
N ILE A 201 -2.93 4.44 1.94
CA ILE A 201 -2.76 3.44 0.90
C ILE A 201 -3.65 2.23 1.23
N ILE A 202 -4.58 1.91 0.34
CA ILE A 202 -5.42 0.71 0.42
C ILE A 202 -4.86 -0.34 -0.53
N ALA A 203 -4.24 -1.40 0.00
CA ALA A 203 -3.72 -2.48 -0.83
C ALA A 203 -4.76 -3.60 -1.00
N HIS A 204 -5.12 -3.95 -2.24
CA HIS A 204 -5.99 -5.09 -2.52
C HIS A 204 -5.27 -6.41 -2.21
N TRP A 205 -5.84 -7.24 -1.35
CA TRP A 205 -5.25 -8.50 -0.93
C TRP A 205 -6.03 -9.67 -1.52
N TRP A 206 -5.40 -10.31 -2.50
CA TRP A 206 -5.84 -11.55 -3.11
C TRP A 206 -5.06 -12.71 -2.50
N GLN A 207 -5.77 -13.72 -1.99
CA GLN A 207 -5.17 -14.87 -1.35
C GLN A 207 -5.94 -16.15 -1.70
N ASP A 208 -5.67 -16.68 -2.89
CA ASP A 208 -6.26 -17.89 -3.45
C ASP A 208 -5.24 -19.02 -3.67
N PHE A 209 -3.98 -18.75 -3.35
CA PHE A 209 -2.87 -19.71 -3.49
C PHE A 209 -2.59 -20.47 -2.20
N GLY A 210 -2.16 -21.72 -2.33
CA GLY A 210 -1.73 -22.54 -1.19
C GLY A 210 -2.79 -22.77 -0.12
N LEU A 211 -4.08 -22.66 -0.45
CA LEU A 211 -5.17 -22.82 0.52
C LEU A 211 -5.51 -24.29 0.77
N GLU A 212 -5.63 -24.68 2.03
CA GLU A 212 -6.07 -26.03 2.41
C GLU A 212 -7.47 -26.34 1.86
N TYR A 213 -8.35 -25.35 1.72
CA TYR A 213 -9.64 -25.46 1.04
C TYR A 213 -9.54 -26.15 -0.34
N THR A 214 -8.58 -25.70 -1.16
CA THR A 214 -8.33 -26.23 -2.50
C THR A 214 -7.81 -27.66 -2.42
N ARG A 215 -6.91 -27.93 -1.47
CA ARG A 215 -6.35 -29.26 -1.22
C ARG A 215 -7.44 -30.25 -0.81
N PHE A 216 -8.20 -29.96 0.25
CA PHE A 216 -9.26 -30.82 0.78
C PHE A 216 -10.35 -31.13 -0.25
N GLY A 217 -10.66 -30.19 -1.14
CA GLY A 217 -11.58 -30.41 -2.25
C GLY A 217 -11.04 -31.36 -3.32
N ASN A 218 -9.75 -31.70 -3.30
CA ASN A 218 -9.08 -32.56 -4.28
C ASN A 218 -9.43 -32.18 -5.73
N GLY A 219 -9.35 -30.88 -6.04
CA GLY A 219 -9.71 -30.33 -7.35
C GLY A 219 -11.17 -29.87 -7.51
N SER A 220 -12.09 -30.26 -6.60
CA SER A 220 -13.49 -29.82 -6.66
C SER A 220 -13.72 -28.40 -6.12
N ASN A 221 -12.84 -27.92 -5.25
CA ASN A 221 -12.91 -26.60 -4.60
C ASN A 221 -12.06 -25.54 -5.32
N GLY A 222 -11.36 -25.91 -6.40
CA GLY A 222 -10.40 -25.07 -7.09
C GLY A 222 -9.36 -25.93 -7.78
N ASN A 223 -8.59 -25.34 -8.70
CA ASN A 223 -7.54 -26.06 -9.38
C ASN A 223 -6.38 -26.37 -8.40
N LEU A 224 -6.01 -27.64 -8.23
CA LEU A 224 -4.90 -28.06 -7.34
C LEU A 224 -3.57 -27.41 -7.70
N LYS A 225 -3.43 -26.97 -8.95
CA LYS A 225 -2.35 -26.11 -9.42
C LYS A 225 -2.12 -24.87 -8.55
N TRP A 226 -3.18 -24.27 -8.03
CA TRP A 226 -3.08 -23.12 -7.13
C TRP A 226 -2.59 -23.49 -5.73
N TYR A 227 -2.85 -24.71 -5.28
CA TYR A 227 -2.35 -25.20 -3.99
C TYR A 227 -0.85 -25.52 -4.06
N TYR A 228 -0.43 -26.29 -5.06
CA TYR A 228 0.98 -26.70 -5.24
C TYR A 228 1.86 -25.64 -5.92
N TRP A 229 1.22 -24.64 -6.52
CA TRP A 229 1.85 -23.62 -7.34
C TRP A 229 2.62 -24.16 -8.56
N ASP A 230 2.22 -25.32 -9.09
CA ASP A 230 2.92 -26.01 -10.20
C ASP A 230 3.06 -25.15 -11.48
N TRP A 231 2.15 -24.21 -11.70
CA TRP A 231 2.17 -23.24 -12.79
C TRP A 231 3.30 -22.19 -12.66
N ASN A 232 3.89 -22.08 -11.47
CA ASN A 232 4.91 -21.10 -11.06
C ASN A 232 6.20 -21.79 -10.60
N HIS A 233 6.38 -23.09 -10.90
CA HIS A 233 7.64 -23.76 -10.62
C HIS A 233 8.72 -23.31 -11.62
N THR A 234 9.96 -23.59 -11.29
CA THR A 234 11.13 -23.12 -12.04
C THR A 234 11.39 -23.95 -13.28
N ASP A 235 11.02 -25.23 -13.24
CA ASP A 235 11.13 -26.19 -14.33
C ASP A 235 9.97 -26.14 -15.32
N THR A 236 8.89 -25.43 -14.98
CA THR A 236 7.79 -25.15 -15.89
C THR A 236 8.28 -24.18 -16.95
N VAL A 237 8.71 -24.72 -18.10
CA VAL A 237 8.97 -23.95 -19.32
C VAL A 237 7.63 -23.36 -19.76
N SER A 238 7.25 -22.19 -19.23
CA SER A 238 5.90 -21.71 -19.45
C SER A 238 5.67 -21.43 -20.94
N VAL A 239 4.78 -22.23 -21.53
CA VAL A 239 4.04 -21.87 -22.73
C VAL A 239 3.15 -20.64 -22.50
N ASP A 240 2.99 -20.24 -21.22
CA ASP A 240 2.02 -19.24 -20.73
C ASP A 240 2.69 -17.98 -20.13
N GLY A 241 3.98 -17.74 -20.38
CA GLY A 241 4.60 -16.43 -20.13
C GLY A 241 4.81 -16.04 -18.67
N PHE A 242 4.79 -16.96 -17.70
CA PHE A 242 5.11 -16.63 -16.31
C PHE A 242 6.62 -16.28 -16.12
N ARG A 243 6.88 -15.39 -15.15
CA ARG A 243 8.21 -14.85 -14.82
C ARG A 243 8.75 -15.45 -13.52
N ASN A 244 9.54 -16.53 -13.63
CA ASN A 244 10.16 -17.26 -12.49
C ASN A 244 11.05 -16.38 -11.58
N ASP A 245 11.49 -15.23 -12.10
CA ASP A 245 12.22 -14.24 -11.32
C ASP A 245 11.30 -13.49 -10.34
N ARG A 246 9.97 -13.51 -10.52
CA ARG A 246 8.99 -12.87 -9.62
C ARG A 246 8.34 -13.81 -8.61
N ARG A 247 8.92 -15.00 -8.36
CA ARG A 247 8.41 -15.89 -7.30
C ARG A 247 8.46 -15.20 -5.92
N PRO A 248 7.49 -15.42 -5.04
CA PRO A 248 7.48 -14.81 -3.71
C PRO A 248 8.70 -15.19 -2.88
N LEU A 249 9.21 -14.26 -2.06
CA LEU A 249 10.32 -14.56 -1.14
C LEU A 249 9.95 -15.61 -0.10
N LEU A 250 8.67 -15.77 0.24
CA LEU A 250 8.21 -16.82 1.17
C LEU A 250 8.16 -18.22 0.53
N GLY A 251 8.52 -18.36 -0.75
CA GLY A 251 8.42 -19.59 -1.52
C GLY A 251 7.02 -19.77 -2.10
N TRP A 252 6.68 -21.02 -2.43
CA TRP A 252 5.34 -21.41 -2.85
C TRP A 252 4.53 -21.74 -1.60
N TYR A 253 4.10 -20.66 -0.95
CA TYR A 253 3.62 -20.67 0.40
C TYR A 253 2.21 -21.26 0.54
N ARG A 254 1.96 -21.83 1.73
CA ARG A 254 0.63 -22.14 2.23
C ARG A 254 -0.09 -20.83 2.58
N GLY A 255 -1.17 -20.51 1.88
CA GLY A 255 -1.81 -19.19 1.92
C GLY A 255 -2.67 -18.93 3.14
N ASP A 256 -3.02 -19.97 3.88
CA ASP A 256 -3.73 -19.93 5.16
C ASP A 256 -2.80 -20.21 6.36
N ASP A 257 -1.50 -20.28 6.15
CA ASP A 257 -0.52 -20.34 7.24
C ASP A 257 -0.40 -18.97 7.91
N ALA A 258 -0.77 -18.89 9.19
CA ALA A 258 -0.75 -17.64 9.95
C ALA A 258 0.63 -16.96 9.94
N ILE A 259 1.74 -17.69 9.87
CA ILE A 259 3.09 -17.09 9.84
C ILE A 259 3.34 -16.37 8.50
N VAL A 260 2.85 -16.92 7.39
CA VAL A 260 2.93 -16.29 6.06
C VAL A 260 2.15 -14.97 6.06
N LEU A 261 0.89 -15.03 6.53
CA LEU A 261 0.01 -13.88 6.62
C LEU A 261 0.58 -12.81 7.56
N ASP A 262 1.24 -13.21 8.65
CA ASP A 262 1.88 -12.30 9.59
C ASP A 262 3.10 -11.60 8.98
N TRP A 263 3.94 -12.30 8.21
CA TRP A 263 5.03 -11.67 7.47
C TRP A 263 4.53 -10.66 6.44
N GLN A 264 3.49 -11.02 5.68
CA GLN A 264 2.85 -10.09 4.74
C GLN A 264 2.33 -8.85 5.50
N CYS A 265 1.62 -9.01 6.61
CA CYS A 265 1.16 -7.88 7.44
C CYS A 265 2.32 -7.03 7.98
N TYR A 266 3.37 -7.67 8.49
CA TYR A 266 4.56 -7.01 9.01
C TYR A 266 5.19 -6.11 7.94
N TRP A 267 5.41 -6.64 6.74
CA TRP A 267 5.97 -5.86 5.63
C TRP A 267 5.06 -4.72 5.19
N LEU A 268 3.75 -4.95 5.06
CA LEU A 268 2.81 -3.88 4.70
C LEU A 268 2.92 -2.71 5.70
N ARG A 269 2.95 -3.01 7.00
CA ARG A 269 3.07 -2.00 8.07
C ARG A 269 4.42 -1.28 8.06
N GLU A 270 5.53 -2.02 7.97
CA GLU A 270 6.89 -1.44 7.97
C GLU A 270 7.12 -0.47 6.82
N TYR A 271 6.36 -0.59 5.72
CA TYR A 271 6.49 0.26 4.54
C TYR A 271 5.34 1.27 4.36
N GLY A 272 4.48 1.42 5.38
CA GLY A 272 3.54 2.52 5.49
C GLY A 272 2.16 2.24 4.89
N ILE A 273 1.88 1.00 4.53
CA ILE A 273 0.53 0.57 4.16
C ILE A 273 -0.23 0.35 5.46
N ARG A 274 -1.38 1.01 5.57
CA ARG A 274 -2.22 1.02 6.77
C ARG A 274 -3.54 0.31 6.56
N VAL A 275 -3.90 0.08 5.31
CA VAL A 275 -5.23 -0.40 4.94
C VAL A 275 -5.11 -1.49 3.89
N VAL A 276 -5.82 -2.59 4.10
CA VAL A 276 -5.94 -3.70 3.14
C VAL A 276 -7.39 -3.92 2.76
N SER A 277 -7.62 -4.29 1.51
CA SER A 277 -8.94 -4.61 0.99
C SER A 277 -9.02 -6.12 0.80
N LEU A 278 -9.82 -6.80 1.62
CA LEU A 278 -9.86 -8.26 1.78
C LEU A 278 -10.95 -8.89 0.94
N LEU A 279 -10.59 -9.83 0.08
CA LEU A 279 -11.49 -10.51 -0.85
C LEU A 279 -12.08 -11.81 -0.28
N PRO A 280 -13.34 -11.82 0.16
CA PRO A 280 -14.16 -13.02 0.09
C PRO A 280 -14.92 -13.03 -1.26
N THR A 281 -14.58 -13.97 -2.14
CA THR A 281 -15.27 -14.15 -3.44
C THR A 281 -16.70 -14.69 -3.31
N ALA A 282 -17.16 -15.04 -2.10
CA ALA A 282 -18.46 -15.62 -1.82
C ALA A 282 -18.95 -15.28 -0.39
N ARG A 283 -20.14 -15.80 -0.03
CA ARG A 283 -20.71 -15.65 1.32
C ARG A 283 -19.78 -16.24 2.38
N VAL A 284 -19.34 -15.41 3.31
CA VAL A 284 -18.60 -15.84 4.50
C VAL A 284 -19.56 -16.43 5.52
N ASP A 285 -19.31 -17.67 5.95
CA ASP A 285 -19.99 -18.29 7.08
C ASP A 285 -19.02 -18.36 8.26
N VAL A 286 -19.14 -17.42 9.20
CA VAL A 286 -18.25 -17.34 10.36
C VAL A 286 -18.37 -18.54 11.31
N SER A 287 -19.41 -19.37 11.15
CA SER A 287 -19.56 -20.58 11.95
C SER A 287 -18.67 -21.73 11.49
N THR A 288 -18.22 -21.72 10.23
CA THR A 288 -17.39 -22.78 9.64
C THR A 288 -16.00 -22.31 9.24
N TRP A 289 -15.77 -21.02 9.02
CA TRP A 289 -14.48 -20.49 8.55
C TRP A 289 -13.25 -20.80 9.44
N ALA A 290 -13.44 -21.27 10.67
CA ALA A 290 -12.35 -21.71 11.53
C ALA A 290 -11.73 -23.05 11.08
N THR A 291 -12.39 -23.81 10.21
CA THR A 291 -11.91 -25.09 9.69
C THR A 291 -11.12 -24.91 8.39
N PRO A 292 -9.98 -25.60 8.20
CA PRO A 292 -9.20 -25.55 6.95
C PRO A 292 -9.96 -25.93 5.67
N GLU A 293 -11.07 -26.65 5.78
CA GLU A 293 -11.95 -27.02 4.68
C GLU A 293 -12.86 -25.88 4.20
N ASP A 294 -12.86 -24.73 4.89
CA ASP A 294 -13.63 -23.56 4.50
C ASP A 294 -12.79 -22.63 3.62
N GLN A 295 -13.39 -22.09 2.55
CA GLN A 295 -12.71 -21.20 1.60
C GLN A 295 -12.14 -19.94 2.27
N PHE A 296 -12.77 -19.49 3.36
CA PHE A 296 -12.37 -18.29 4.10
C PHE A 296 -11.54 -18.61 5.34
N HIS A 297 -10.97 -19.82 5.43
CA HIS A 297 -10.07 -20.17 6.52
C HIS A 297 -8.87 -19.21 6.64
N TRP A 298 -8.32 -18.77 5.52
CA TRP A 298 -7.23 -17.79 5.53
C TRP A 298 -7.66 -16.45 6.15
N LEU A 299 -8.91 -16.00 5.96
CA LEU A 299 -9.45 -14.80 6.60
C LEU A 299 -9.60 -15.00 8.10
N PHE A 300 -10.11 -16.16 8.52
CA PHE A 300 -10.16 -16.52 9.95
C PHE A 300 -8.77 -16.48 10.59
N GLN A 301 -7.78 -17.07 9.93
CA GLN A 301 -6.38 -17.04 10.37
C GLN A 301 -5.88 -15.60 10.46
N LEU A 302 -6.13 -14.78 9.43
CA LEU A 302 -5.72 -13.38 9.40
C LEU A 302 -6.31 -12.55 10.56
N VAL A 303 -7.61 -12.64 10.81
CA VAL A 303 -8.26 -11.80 11.84
C VAL A 303 -8.03 -12.32 13.27
N THR A 304 -7.78 -13.63 13.43
CA THR A 304 -7.70 -14.28 14.76
C THR A 304 -6.27 -14.55 15.21
N ASN A 305 -5.41 -15.00 14.31
CA ASN A 305 -4.12 -15.62 14.63
C ASN A 305 -2.91 -14.85 14.12
N VAL A 306 -3.10 -13.69 13.48
CA VAL A 306 -2.03 -12.86 12.91
C VAL A 306 -1.84 -11.58 13.73
N PRO A 307 -0.81 -11.51 14.60
CA PRO A 307 -0.58 -10.36 15.46
C PRO A 307 -0.36 -9.04 14.73
N ASN A 308 0.37 -9.03 13.60
CA ASN A 308 0.63 -7.78 12.88
C ASN A 308 -0.60 -7.22 12.17
N PHE A 309 -1.62 -8.05 11.90
CA PHE A 309 -2.86 -7.59 11.26
C PHE A 309 -3.63 -6.60 12.14
N GLN A 310 -3.48 -6.68 13.46
CA GLN A 310 -4.09 -5.72 14.41
C GLN A 310 -3.61 -4.28 14.20
N GLY A 311 -2.45 -4.10 13.57
CA GLY A 311 -1.92 -2.79 13.21
C GLY A 311 -2.32 -2.32 11.80
N LEU A 312 -3.06 -3.12 11.05
CA LEU A 312 -3.68 -2.77 9.77
C LEU A 312 -5.17 -2.53 9.96
N ARG A 313 -5.72 -1.68 9.09
CA ARG A 313 -7.17 -1.54 8.91
C ARG A 313 -7.64 -2.37 7.73
N TYR A 314 -8.89 -2.84 7.75
CA TYR A 314 -9.43 -3.62 6.63
C TYR A 314 -10.67 -2.99 5.99
N LEU A 315 -10.81 -3.16 4.68
CA LEU A 315 -12.07 -3.05 3.96
C LEU A 315 -12.50 -4.46 3.58
N TRP A 316 -13.69 -4.85 3.98
CA TRP A 316 -14.24 -6.15 3.63
C TRP A 316 -14.96 -6.08 2.29
N TRP A 317 -14.75 -7.05 1.40
CA TRP A 317 -15.53 -7.11 0.16
C TRP A 317 -16.87 -7.74 0.46
N GLY A 318 -17.94 -7.13 -0.01
CA GLY A 318 -19.25 -7.76 0.03
C GLY A 318 -19.51 -8.57 -1.26
N PRO A 319 -20.37 -9.60 -1.17
CA PRO A 319 -20.75 -10.39 -2.33
C PRO A 319 -21.47 -9.53 -3.38
N PHE A 320 -21.26 -9.82 -4.65
CA PHE A 320 -21.91 -9.13 -5.77
C PHE A 320 -22.85 -10.04 -6.56
N ASP A 321 -22.84 -11.35 -6.27
CA ASP A 321 -23.76 -12.34 -6.83
C ASP A 321 -24.36 -13.30 -5.78
N GLY A 322 -25.32 -14.12 -6.23
CA GLY A 322 -26.00 -15.10 -5.40
C GLY A 322 -27.34 -14.64 -4.77
N ALA A 323 -28.07 -15.60 -4.21
CA ALA A 323 -29.36 -15.35 -3.58
C ALA A 323 -29.21 -14.72 -2.18
N GLY A 324 -30.13 -13.81 -1.83
CA GLY A 324 -30.13 -13.17 -0.51
C GLY A 324 -28.95 -12.21 -0.30
N ILE A 325 -28.42 -11.61 -1.36
CA ILE A 325 -27.20 -10.81 -1.35
C ILE A 325 -27.19 -9.70 -0.29
N GLN A 326 -28.30 -8.97 -0.12
CA GLN A 326 -28.42 -7.96 0.94
C GLN A 326 -28.24 -8.58 2.34
N THR A 327 -28.87 -9.71 2.62
CA THR A 327 -28.72 -10.42 3.90
C THR A 327 -27.28 -10.87 4.14
N GLN A 328 -26.53 -11.20 3.08
CA GLN A 328 -25.12 -11.55 3.21
C GLN A 328 -24.25 -10.33 3.57
N TRP A 329 -24.53 -9.16 2.99
CA TRP A 329 -23.88 -7.91 3.40
C TRP A 329 -24.22 -7.55 4.85
N GLU A 330 -25.49 -7.67 5.24
CA GLU A 330 -25.92 -7.46 6.63
C GLU A 330 -25.21 -8.42 7.59
N ALA A 331 -25.05 -9.70 7.22
CA ALA A 331 -24.30 -10.68 8.00
C ALA A 331 -22.81 -10.32 8.13
N ILE A 332 -22.18 -9.77 7.10
CA ILE A 332 -20.79 -9.26 7.22
C ILE A 332 -20.70 -8.14 8.26
N VAL A 333 -21.69 -7.25 8.33
CA VAL A 333 -21.70 -6.21 9.37
C VAL A 333 -21.91 -6.83 10.75
N ASP A 334 -22.91 -7.70 10.88
CA ASP A 334 -23.30 -8.32 12.15
C ASP A 334 -22.23 -9.28 12.71
N ASP A 335 -21.58 -10.07 11.85
CA ASP A 335 -20.70 -11.16 12.26
C ASP A 335 -19.21 -10.79 12.23
N ILE A 336 -18.82 -9.82 11.39
CA ILE A 336 -17.42 -9.40 11.25
C ILE A 336 -17.19 -8.03 11.91
N HIS A 337 -17.94 -7.00 11.52
CA HIS A 337 -17.68 -5.63 11.98
C HIS A 337 -18.10 -5.37 13.44
N THR A 338 -18.91 -6.26 14.05
CA THR A 338 -19.19 -6.19 15.49
C THR A 338 -18.13 -6.89 16.35
N VAL A 339 -17.35 -7.80 15.74
CA VAL A 339 -16.37 -8.64 16.45
C VAL A 339 -14.96 -8.06 16.31
N TYR A 340 -14.61 -7.58 15.12
CA TYR A 340 -13.30 -7.03 14.80
C TYR A 340 -13.42 -5.53 14.56
N ASP A 341 -12.80 -4.72 15.41
CA ASP A 341 -12.93 -3.25 15.40
C ASP A 341 -11.87 -2.54 14.55
N ASN A 342 -10.96 -3.30 13.92
CA ASN A 342 -9.92 -2.76 13.08
C ASN A 342 -10.35 -2.53 11.62
N PHE A 343 -11.64 -2.40 11.31
CA PHE A 343 -12.06 -1.97 9.98
C PHE A 343 -11.66 -0.52 9.67
N TYR A 344 -11.56 -0.21 8.39
CA TYR A 344 -11.30 1.13 7.88
C TYR A 344 -12.58 1.97 7.90
N ALA A 345 -12.47 3.22 8.31
CA ALA A 345 -13.55 4.19 8.25
C ALA A 345 -13.02 5.51 7.69
N ILE A 346 -13.83 6.15 6.86
CA ILE A 346 -13.53 7.48 6.32
C ILE A 346 -14.24 8.54 7.15
N GLU A 347 -13.53 9.63 7.45
CA GLU A 347 -14.11 10.81 8.09
C GLU A 347 -14.67 11.79 7.05
N ILE A 348 -15.95 12.12 7.17
CA ILE A 348 -16.62 13.12 6.32
C ILE A 348 -17.39 14.08 7.22
N GLY A 349 -17.00 15.35 7.24
CA GLY A 349 -17.66 16.36 8.08
C GLY A 349 -17.58 16.06 9.58
N GLY A 350 -16.46 15.50 10.05
CA GLY A 350 -16.27 15.12 11.47
C GLY A 350 -17.03 13.87 11.90
N LYS A 351 -17.62 13.13 10.95
CA LYS A 351 -18.37 11.89 11.19
C LYS A 351 -17.66 10.70 10.55
N GLN A 352 -17.74 9.54 11.17
CA GLN A 352 -17.09 8.31 10.73
C GLN A 352 -18.05 7.43 9.92
N TYR A 353 -17.56 6.93 8.78
CA TYR A 353 -18.28 6.06 7.86
C TYR A 353 -17.42 4.81 7.60
N PRO A 354 -17.73 3.67 8.24
CA PRO A 354 -17.05 2.40 7.97
C PRO A 354 -17.11 2.07 6.48
N ALA A 355 -15.99 1.62 5.94
CA ALA A 355 -15.81 1.38 4.52
C ALA A 355 -15.95 -0.09 4.17
N MET A 356 -16.75 -0.37 3.14
CA MET A 356 -16.88 -1.71 2.53
C MET A 356 -16.61 -1.62 1.04
N TYR A 357 -16.17 -2.74 0.45
CA TYR A 357 -15.82 -2.79 -0.97
C TYR A 357 -16.80 -3.65 -1.78
N CYS A 358 -17.20 -3.20 -2.96
CA CYS A 358 -17.99 -3.95 -3.93
C CYS A 358 -17.20 -4.11 -5.22
N PHE A 359 -16.85 -5.35 -5.56
CA PHE A 359 -15.98 -5.64 -6.70
C PHE A 359 -16.64 -5.46 -8.07
N GLU A 360 -17.94 -5.76 -8.16
CA GLU A 360 -18.71 -5.77 -9.40
C GLU A 360 -20.07 -5.11 -9.15
N GLU A 361 -20.10 -3.77 -9.03
CA GLU A 361 -21.33 -3.04 -8.69
C GLU A 361 -22.44 -3.25 -9.72
N ASP A 362 -22.13 -3.27 -11.02
CA ASP A 362 -23.12 -3.51 -12.08
C ASP A 362 -23.84 -4.86 -11.89
N THR A 363 -23.11 -5.88 -11.43
CA THR A 363 -23.64 -7.22 -11.13
C THR A 363 -24.49 -7.19 -9.86
N LEU A 364 -24.01 -6.55 -8.79
CA LEU A 364 -24.76 -6.36 -7.54
C LEU A 364 -26.10 -5.63 -7.82
N TYR A 365 -26.05 -4.54 -8.58
CA TYR A 365 -27.22 -3.76 -8.99
C TYR A 365 -28.26 -4.63 -9.71
N THR A 366 -27.81 -5.45 -10.66
CA THR A 366 -28.67 -6.38 -11.40
C THR A 366 -29.31 -7.41 -10.47
N ASN A 367 -28.54 -7.99 -9.54
CA ASN A 367 -29.02 -8.99 -8.58
C ASN A 367 -29.96 -8.42 -7.52
N LEU A 368 -29.88 -7.11 -7.24
CA LEU A 368 -30.85 -6.38 -6.43
C LEU A 368 -32.12 -6.00 -7.21
N GLY A 369 -32.27 -6.46 -8.45
CA GLY A 369 -33.46 -6.23 -9.28
C GLY A 369 -33.28 -5.14 -10.34
N GLY A 370 -32.08 -4.57 -10.49
CA GLY A 370 -31.75 -3.67 -11.58
C GLY A 370 -32.52 -2.34 -11.56
N THR A 371 -32.96 -1.89 -10.38
CA THR A 371 -33.63 -0.59 -10.21
C THR A 371 -32.93 0.27 -9.16
N ASP A 372 -32.95 1.58 -9.39
CA ASP A 372 -32.35 2.55 -8.47
C ASP A 372 -33.01 2.54 -7.10
N ALA A 373 -34.33 2.32 -7.03
CA ALA A 373 -35.06 2.17 -5.78
C ALA A 373 -34.57 0.95 -4.97
N ALA A 374 -34.34 -0.18 -5.62
CA ALA A 374 -33.84 -1.38 -4.93
C ALA A 374 -32.39 -1.19 -4.45
N TYR A 375 -31.55 -0.55 -5.27
CA TYR A 375 -30.16 -0.26 -4.89
C TYR A 375 -30.06 0.76 -3.74
N ILE A 376 -30.90 1.80 -3.74
CA ILE A 376 -31.00 2.75 -2.62
C ILE A 376 -31.52 2.06 -1.36
N SER A 377 -32.50 1.15 -1.49
CA SER A 377 -32.99 0.35 -0.36
C SER A 377 -31.86 -0.51 0.24
N PHE A 378 -31.03 -1.12 -0.61
CA PHE A 378 -29.84 -1.86 -0.18
C PHE A 378 -28.86 -0.93 0.57
N CYS A 379 -28.48 0.21 -0.01
CA CYS A 379 -27.58 1.17 0.62
C CYS A 379 -28.11 1.65 1.99
N THR A 380 -29.42 1.90 2.07
CA THR A 380 -30.10 2.29 3.32
C THR A 380 -29.97 1.20 4.37
N ALA A 381 -30.24 -0.06 4.02
CA ALA A 381 -30.16 -1.18 4.95
C ALA A 381 -28.76 -1.36 5.54
N ILE A 382 -27.72 -1.23 4.71
CA ILE A 382 -26.33 -1.33 5.18
C ILE A 382 -25.93 -0.11 6.03
N ALA A 383 -26.34 1.10 5.64
CA ALA A 383 -26.11 2.31 6.43
C ALA A 383 -26.79 2.22 7.80
N ASP A 384 -28.04 1.73 7.87
CA ASP A 384 -28.80 1.56 9.10
C ASP A 384 -28.13 0.58 10.08
N LYS A 385 -27.50 -0.49 9.56
CA LYS A 385 -26.69 -1.41 10.37
C LYS A 385 -25.52 -0.70 11.05
N PHE A 386 -24.74 0.09 10.31
CA PHE A 386 -23.65 0.86 10.91
C PHE A 386 -24.13 1.99 11.81
N ILE A 387 -25.27 2.62 11.52
CA ILE A 387 -25.90 3.61 12.41
C ILE A 387 -26.29 2.95 13.74
N ALA A 388 -26.82 1.73 13.72
CA ALA A 388 -27.12 0.96 14.93
C ALA A 388 -25.87 0.64 15.77
N LEU A 389 -24.69 0.58 15.14
CA LEU A 389 -23.39 0.43 15.80
C LEU A 389 -22.77 1.77 16.25
N GLY A 390 -23.46 2.91 16.04
CA GLY A 390 -23.01 4.23 16.48
C GLY A 390 -22.24 5.05 15.45
N TYR A 391 -22.18 4.59 14.19
CA TYR A 391 -21.57 5.33 13.08
C TYR A 391 -22.58 6.27 12.41
N ALA A 392 -22.11 7.13 11.52
CA ALA A 392 -22.98 8.06 10.81
C ALA A 392 -23.65 7.46 9.57
N GLY A 393 -23.21 6.28 9.13
CA GLY A 393 -23.63 5.63 7.90
C GLY A 393 -22.55 4.67 7.40
N VAL A 394 -22.46 4.48 6.09
CA VAL A 394 -21.47 3.60 5.43
C VAL A 394 -20.77 4.33 4.29
N ALA A 395 -19.53 3.94 3.98
CA ALA A 395 -18.86 4.28 2.75
C ALA A 395 -18.71 3.03 1.87
N LEU A 396 -19.26 3.06 0.66
CA LEU A 396 -19.14 1.98 -0.32
C LEU A 396 -18.10 2.35 -1.38
N PHE A 397 -17.05 1.54 -1.44
CA PHE A 397 -15.98 1.64 -2.42
C PHE A 397 -16.29 0.64 -3.52
N VAL A 398 -16.45 1.08 -4.76
CA VAL A 398 -17.00 0.22 -5.82
C VAL A 398 -16.09 0.16 -7.04
N ARG A 399 -15.97 -1.03 -7.61
CA ARG A 399 -15.42 -1.25 -8.96
C ARG A 399 -16.56 -1.55 -9.93
N HIS A 400 -16.31 -1.27 -11.21
CA HIS A 400 -17.28 -1.37 -12.29
C HIS A 400 -18.59 -0.66 -11.94
N MET A 401 -18.45 0.64 -11.66
CA MET A 401 -19.59 1.47 -11.34
C MET A 401 -20.72 1.23 -12.32
N LYS A 402 -21.94 1.05 -11.79
CA LYS A 402 -23.09 0.89 -12.66
C LYS A 402 -23.15 2.07 -13.62
N SER A 403 -23.49 1.81 -14.89
CA SER A 403 -23.41 2.85 -15.93
C SER A 403 -24.09 4.13 -15.42
N GLU A 404 -23.31 5.21 -15.27
CA GLU A 404 -23.66 6.43 -14.50
C GLU A 404 -24.85 7.24 -15.06
N ALA A 405 -25.65 6.67 -15.96
CA ALA A 405 -26.65 7.37 -16.73
C ALA A 405 -27.92 7.73 -15.95
N THR A 406 -28.18 7.19 -14.74
CA THR A 406 -29.50 7.38 -14.09
C THR A 406 -29.51 7.89 -12.64
N VAL A 407 -28.55 7.57 -11.76
CA VAL A 407 -28.64 7.95 -10.33
C VAL A 407 -27.73 9.11 -9.98
N ASP A 408 -28.31 10.10 -9.29
CA ASP A 408 -27.56 11.18 -8.70
C ASP A 408 -26.87 10.69 -7.41
N ARG A 409 -25.55 10.89 -7.29
CA ARG A 409 -24.80 10.47 -6.08
C ARG A 409 -25.35 11.11 -4.79
N ARG A 410 -26.09 12.21 -4.89
CA ARG A 410 -26.81 12.84 -3.76
C ARG A 410 -27.91 11.94 -3.18
N ASP A 411 -28.45 11.02 -3.97
CA ASP A 411 -29.47 10.07 -3.51
C ASP A 411 -28.85 9.05 -2.53
N TYR A 412 -27.60 8.64 -2.73
CA TYR A 412 -26.87 7.80 -1.78
C TYR A 412 -26.56 8.55 -0.48
N GLU A 413 -26.11 9.79 -0.58
CA GLU A 413 -25.81 10.63 0.59
C GLU A 413 -27.08 10.89 1.44
N ALA A 414 -28.24 11.04 0.79
CA ALA A 414 -29.51 11.22 1.47
C ALA A 414 -29.89 10.02 2.36
N VAL A 415 -29.32 8.84 2.10
CA VAL A 415 -29.48 7.62 2.92
C VAL A 415 -28.22 7.29 3.72
N ASN A 416 -27.36 8.28 3.97
CA ASN A 416 -26.10 8.15 4.72
C ASN A 416 -25.11 7.12 4.12
N CYS A 417 -25.15 6.93 2.81
CA CYS A 417 -24.22 6.09 2.08
C CYS A 417 -23.29 6.94 1.20
N TYR A 418 -21.99 6.95 1.49
CA TYR A 418 -21.00 7.61 0.65
C TYR A 418 -20.43 6.65 -0.37
N HIS A 419 -20.69 6.94 -1.63
CA HIS A 419 -20.31 6.08 -2.75
C HIS A 419 -19.03 6.59 -3.43
N PHE A 420 -17.99 5.76 -3.46
CA PHE A 420 -16.67 6.05 -4.02
C PHE A 420 -16.34 5.08 -5.16
N ALA A 421 -15.87 5.63 -6.28
CA ALA A 421 -15.31 4.83 -7.36
C ALA A 421 -13.88 4.41 -7.01
N MET A 422 -13.63 3.11 -6.90
CA MET A 422 -12.31 2.54 -6.69
C MET A 422 -12.10 1.40 -7.70
N ASP A 423 -11.67 1.76 -8.91
CA ASP A 423 -11.39 0.81 -10.00
C ASP A 423 -9.87 0.63 -10.15
N TYR A 424 -9.42 -0.60 -10.36
CA TYR A 424 -8.03 -0.92 -10.72
C TYR A 424 -7.90 -1.38 -12.19
N GLY A 425 -8.62 -0.77 -13.12
CA GLY A 425 -8.13 -0.52 -14.49
C GLY A 425 -7.89 -1.73 -15.41
N ALA A 426 -8.47 -2.90 -15.13
CA ALA A 426 -8.24 -4.10 -15.91
C ALA A 426 -8.86 -4.11 -17.32
N HIS A 427 -9.85 -3.25 -17.60
CA HIS A 427 -10.56 -3.25 -18.88
C HIS A 427 -10.21 -2.03 -19.73
N GLY A 428 -9.23 -2.20 -20.63
CA GLY A 428 -8.67 -1.17 -21.52
C GLY A 428 -9.63 -0.43 -22.47
N SER A 429 -10.95 -0.50 -22.29
CA SER A 429 -11.93 0.19 -23.15
C SER A 429 -12.78 1.27 -22.47
N ARG A 430 -12.71 1.43 -21.13
CA ARG A 430 -13.46 2.47 -20.39
C ARG A 430 -12.61 3.39 -19.52
N ILE A 431 -11.28 3.27 -19.60
CA ILE A 431 -10.30 4.00 -18.78
C ILE A 431 -10.07 5.43 -19.30
N ALA A 432 -11.14 6.21 -19.37
CA ALA A 432 -11.06 7.67 -19.52
C ALA A 432 -11.56 8.40 -18.26
N SER A 433 -12.06 7.67 -17.25
CA SER A 433 -12.78 8.22 -16.09
C SER A 433 -12.30 7.75 -14.72
N SER A 434 -11.18 7.04 -14.64
CA SER A 434 -10.36 7.01 -13.42
C SER A 434 -9.01 7.56 -13.84
N VAL A 435 -8.37 8.36 -12.98
CA VAL A 435 -7.32 9.29 -13.39
C VAL A 435 -6.04 8.53 -13.73
N VAL A 436 -6.02 8.00 -14.94
CA VAL A 436 -4.85 7.42 -15.57
C VAL A 436 -4.15 8.55 -16.28
N VAL A 437 -3.06 9.01 -15.68
CA VAL A 437 -2.00 9.66 -16.45
C VAL A 437 -1.54 8.62 -17.48
N PRO A 438 -1.70 8.84 -18.80
CA PRO A 438 -1.52 7.78 -19.80
C PRO A 438 -0.12 7.17 -19.73
N VAL A 439 -0.10 5.84 -19.76
CA VAL A 439 1.08 4.97 -19.77
C VAL A 439 1.62 4.92 -21.20
N VAL A 440 2.78 5.52 -21.46
CA VAL A 440 3.59 5.19 -22.65
C VAL A 440 5.07 5.35 -22.30
N ASP A 441 5.81 4.23 -22.24
CA ASP A 441 7.23 4.15 -21.85
C ASP A 441 8.20 3.99 -23.04
N ASP A 442 7.72 4.07 -24.28
CA ASP A 442 8.64 4.24 -25.41
C ASP A 442 9.01 5.71 -25.55
N ALA A 443 10.30 6.04 -25.38
CA ALA A 443 10.83 7.39 -25.58
C ALA A 443 10.53 7.96 -26.98
N SER A 444 10.36 7.11 -28.00
CA SER A 444 10.00 7.53 -29.36
C SER A 444 8.51 7.85 -29.50
N THR A 445 7.65 7.11 -28.80
CA THR A 445 6.21 7.38 -28.71
C THR A 445 5.91 8.52 -27.74
N MET A 446 6.70 8.71 -26.68
CA MET A 446 6.66 9.92 -25.84
C MET A 446 7.12 11.13 -26.63
N ALA A 447 8.14 11.06 -27.49
CA ALA A 447 8.49 12.18 -28.36
C ALA A 447 7.38 12.47 -29.38
N ALA A 448 6.70 11.45 -29.92
CA ALA A 448 5.58 11.64 -30.84
C ALA A 448 4.29 12.12 -30.14
N MET A 449 4.02 11.70 -28.90
CA MET A 449 2.88 12.15 -28.09
C MET A 449 3.13 13.48 -27.40
N VAL A 450 4.33 13.78 -26.93
CA VAL A 450 4.70 15.11 -26.41
C VAL A 450 4.77 16.13 -27.53
N ASN A 451 5.13 15.73 -28.76
CA ASN A 451 5.04 16.61 -29.94
C ASN A 451 3.66 16.67 -30.60
N SER A 452 2.71 15.80 -30.22
CA SER A 452 1.28 15.89 -30.61
C SER A 452 0.35 16.31 -29.48
N TRP A 453 0.87 16.41 -28.25
CA TRP A 453 0.36 17.27 -27.20
C TRP A 453 0.72 18.70 -27.60
N THR A 454 -0.10 19.29 -28.47
CA THR A 454 -0.44 20.69 -28.21
C THR A 454 -0.86 20.76 -26.74
N PRO A 455 -0.21 21.57 -25.91
CA PRO A 455 -0.46 21.57 -24.47
C PRO A 455 -1.95 21.82 -24.26
N TYR A 456 -2.66 20.80 -23.77
CA TYR A 456 -4.00 21.00 -23.23
C TYR A 456 -3.83 22.07 -22.16
N GLN A 457 -4.51 23.19 -22.33
CA GLN A 457 -4.49 24.20 -21.28
C GLN A 457 -5.53 23.77 -20.26
N ASP A 458 -5.07 23.49 -19.04
CA ASP A 458 -5.95 23.55 -17.87
C ASP A 458 -6.49 24.98 -17.80
N LYS A 459 -7.71 25.15 -18.28
CA LYS A 459 -8.41 26.43 -18.12
C LYS A 459 -8.88 26.53 -16.67
N PRO A 460 -8.97 27.75 -16.12
CA PRO A 460 -9.54 27.95 -14.80
C PRO A 460 -10.98 27.40 -14.72
N ALA A 461 -11.54 27.43 -13.51
CA ALA A 461 -12.94 27.07 -13.29
C ALA A 461 -13.86 27.75 -14.31
N TRP A 462 -14.86 27.02 -14.78
CA TRP A 462 -15.70 27.41 -15.91
C TRP A 462 -16.26 28.80 -15.73
N VAL A 463 -16.07 29.62 -16.76
CA VAL A 463 -16.69 30.93 -16.93
C VAL A 463 -17.14 31.07 -18.37
N VAL A 464 -18.20 31.84 -18.60
CA VAL A 464 -18.67 32.19 -19.95
C VAL A 464 -17.62 33.01 -20.70
N SER A 465 -17.73 33.05 -22.03
CA SER A 465 -16.84 33.78 -22.94
C SER A 465 -15.38 33.32 -22.91
N THR A 466 -15.13 32.09 -22.46
CA THR A 466 -13.81 31.46 -22.55
C THR A 466 -13.74 30.63 -23.82
N SER A 467 -12.73 30.87 -24.66
CA SER A 467 -12.51 30.04 -25.83
C SER A 467 -11.82 28.73 -25.44
N TYR A 468 -12.44 27.63 -25.84
CA TYR A 468 -11.95 26.27 -25.68
C TYR A 468 -11.63 25.67 -27.04
N VAL A 469 -10.50 24.98 -27.13
CA VAL A 469 -10.20 24.08 -28.24
C VAL A 469 -10.50 22.64 -27.84
N VAL A 470 -10.63 21.74 -28.82
CA VAL A 470 -10.85 20.30 -28.54
C VAL A 470 -9.74 19.78 -27.63
N GLY A 471 -10.13 19.17 -26.52
CA GLY A 471 -9.23 18.62 -25.52
C GLY A 471 -8.90 19.55 -24.34
N ASP A 472 -9.21 20.85 -24.41
CA ASP A 472 -9.05 21.74 -23.25
C ASP A 472 -9.82 21.20 -22.05
N LEU A 473 -9.25 21.41 -20.87
CA LEU A 473 -9.86 20.99 -19.61
C LEU A 473 -10.42 22.20 -18.87
N THR A 474 -11.61 22.07 -18.29
CA THR A 474 -12.15 23.05 -17.34
C THR A 474 -12.74 22.33 -16.14
N THR A 475 -12.79 23.02 -15.01
CA THR A 475 -13.49 22.54 -13.81
C THR A 475 -14.83 23.26 -13.67
N ASN A 476 -15.93 22.54 -13.54
CA ASN A 476 -17.20 23.14 -13.11
C ASN A 476 -17.78 22.35 -11.94
N ARG A 477 -18.02 23.03 -10.82
CA ARG A 477 -18.52 22.44 -9.55
C ARG A 477 -17.74 21.17 -9.19
N ARG A 478 -16.41 21.29 -9.20
CA ARG A 478 -15.42 20.26 -8.87
C ARG A 478 -15.35 19.05 -9.81
N ARG A 479 -16.13 19.04 -10.89
CA ARG A 479 -16.01 18.07 -11.98
C ARG A 479 -15.10 18.60 -13.07
N VAL A 480 -14.35 17.73 -13.73
CA VAL A 480 -13.53 18.12 -14.89
C VAL A 480 -14.22 17.70 -16.17
N TYR A 481 -14.17 18.61 -17.12
CA TYR A 481 -14.74 18.44 -18.43
C TYR A 481 -13.68 18.68 -19.47
N ARG A 482 -13.68 17.82 -20.48
CA ARG A 482 -12.86 17.96 -21.68
C ARG A 482 -13.71 18.51 -22.80
N SER A 483 -13.28 19.60 -23.40
CA SER A 483 -13.97 20.16 -24.56
C SER A 483 -13.94 19.17 -25.73
N LEU A 484 -15.09 18.87 -26.31
CA LEU A 484 -15.27 18.00 -27.48
C LEU A 484 -15.23 18.78 -28.79
N THR A 485 -15.51 20.08 -28.72
CA THR A 485 -15.63 20.99 -29.85
C THR A 485 -14.73 22.21 -29.64
N ILE A 486 -14.42 22.92 -30.71
CA ILE A 486 -13.92 24.29 -30.58
C ILE A 486 -15.14 25.17 -30.36
N HIS A 487 -15.22 25.84 -29.21
CA HIS A 487 -16.33 26.74 -28.90
C HIS A 487 -15.88 27.87 -27.98
N THR A 488 -16.71 28.89 -27.84
CA THR A 488 -16.56 29.91 -26.81
C THR A 488 -17.70 29.73 -25.84
N SER A 489 -17.38 29.46 -24.56
CA SER A 489 -18.39 29.06 -23.60
C SER A 489 -19.52 30.09 -23.47
N ALA A 490 -20.73 29.56 -23.36
CA ALA A 490 -21.95 30.29 -23.11
C ALA A 490 -22.73 29.59 -21.99
N ALA A 491 -23.67 30.28 -21.35
CA ALA A 491 -24.50 29.64 -20.33
C ALA A 491 -25.23 28.38 -20.86
N ALA A 492 -25.50 28.32 -22.17
CA ALA A 492 -26.12 27.17 -22.82
C ALA A 492 -25.21 25.95 -22.94
N ASP A 493 -23.89 26.11 -22.89
CA ASP A 493 -22.91 25.02 -22.95
C ASP A 493 -22.20 24.79 -21.61
N GLU A 494 -22.66 25.40 -20.51
CA GLU A 494 -22.08 25.20 -19.16
C GLU A 494 -21.89 23.70 -18.87
N PRO A 495 -20.64 23.20 -18.72
CA PRO A 495 -20.36 21.79 -18.51
C PRO A 495 -21.16 21.25 -17.32
N GLY A 496 -21.97 20.22 -17.56
CA GLY A 496 -22.85 19.60 -16.56
C GLY A 496 -24.26 20.20 -16.41
N PHE A 497 -24.51 21.42 -16.91
CA PHE A 497 -25.77 22.15 -16.64
C PHE A 497 -26.42 22.76 -17.88
N GLY A 498 -25.62 23.33 -18.78
CA GLY A 498 -26.09 24.01 -19.98
C GLY A 498 -26.88 23.07 -20.88
N LYS A 499 -27.96 23.55 -21.51
CA LYS A 499 -28.82 22.74 -22.37
C LYS A 499 -28.06 21.90 -23.42
N ASN A 500 -26.91 22.41 -23.89
CA ASN A 500 -26.09 21.81 -24.93
C ASN A 500 -24.74 21.26 -24.40
N TRP A 501 -24.54 21.20 -23.09
CA TRP A 501 -23.21 20.90 -22.53
C TRP A 501 -22.63 19.58 -23.04
N LYS A 502 -23.45 18.56 -23.29
CA LYS A 502 -22.99 17.26 -23.81
C LYS A 502 -22.50 17.30 -25.26
N THR A 503 -22.85 18.35 -26.01
CA THR A 503 -22.33 18.60 -27.36
C THR A 503 -20.90 19.07 -27.29
N ASP A 504 -20.61 19.99 -26.36
CA ASP A 504 -19.35 20.70 -26.29
C ASP A 504 -18.37 20.10 -25.27
N TRP A 505 -18.86 19.22 -24.39
CA TRP A 505 -18.07 18.67 -23.30
C TRP A 505 -18.27 17.17 -23.12
N ALA A 506 -17.17 16.46 -22.93
CA ALA A 506 -17.14 15.17 -22.28
C ALA A 506 -16.86 15.41 -20.81
N ARG A 507 -17.76 14.97 -19.93
CA ARG A 507 -17.42 14.81 -18.53
C ARG A 507 -16.29 13.78 -18.46
N LEU A 508 -15.13 14.17 -17.94
CA LEU A 508 -14.03 13.24 -17.75
C LEU A 508 -14.24 12.44 -16.47
N THR A 509 -14.70 13.09 -15.41
CA THR A 509 -14.72 12.49 -14.06
C THR A 509 -15.69 13.22 -13.13
N ASP A 510 -16.17 12.50 -12.11
CA ASP A 510 -16.76 13.06 -10.89
C ASP A 510 -15.69 12.94 -9.78
N PHE A 511 -14.65 13.78 -9.88
CA PHE A 511 -13.42 13.74 -9.09
C PHE A 511 -13.62 13.62 -7.57
N ASP A 512 -14.60 14.32 -6.99
CA ASP A 512 -14.82 14.40 -5.54
C ASP A 512 -14.94 13.05 -4.82
N LYS A 513 -15.21 11.96 -5.56
CA LYS A 513 -15.34 10.61 -5.00
C LYS A 513 -14.69 9.52 -5.85
N GLU A 514 -13.73 9.89 -6.70
CA GLU A 514 -12.86 8.92 -7.37
C GLU A 514 -11.60 8.71 -6.53
N ILE A 515 -11.30 7.46 -6.23
CA ILE A 515 -10.08 7.07 -5.54
C ILE A 515 -9.03 6.81 -6.60
N ALA A 516 -7.89 7.48 -6.48
CA ALA A 516 -6.77 7.24 -7.37
C ALA A 516 -6.28 5.80 -7.16
N SER A 517 -6.04 5.09 -8.26
CA SER A 517 -5.62 3.68 -8.22
C SER A 517 -4.32 3.49 -8.99
N VAL A 518 -3.40 2.72 -8.41
CA VAL A 518 -2.09 2.41 -8.98
C VAL A 518 -1.86 0.91 -8.90
N ALA A 519 -1.56 0.27 -10.02
CA ALA A 519 -1.22 -1.15 -10.03
C ALA A 519 0.31 -1.36 -9.88
N THR A 520 0.72 -2.38 -9.12
CA THR A 520 2.11 -2.87 -9.02
C THR A 520 2.59 -3.45 -10.34
N SER A 521 1.68 -3.95 -11.17
CA SER A 521 1.93 -4.06 -12.60
C SER A 521 0.67 -3.85 -13.41
N LYS A 522 0.86 -3.39 -14.64
CA LYS A 522 -0.10 -3.56 -15.73
C LYS A 522 0.36 -4.66 -16.69
N TYR A 523 1.33 -5.48 -16.28
CA TYR A 523 2.16 -6.31 -17.13
C TYR A 523 2.31 -7.71 -16.53
N ALA A 524 1.23 -8.48 -16.63
CA ALA A 524 1.30 -9.92 -16.57
C ALA A 524 1.36 -10.40 -18.03
N THR A 525 2.50 -10.92 -18.46
CA THR A 525 2.58 -11.72 -19.69
C THR A 525 1.68 -12.94 -19.51
N ASP A 526 0.61 -13.08 -20.30
CA ASP A 526 -0.28 -14.26 -20.48
C ASP A 526 -0.48 -15.25 -19.30
N ALA A 527 -0.24 -14.83 -18.06
CA ALA A 527 -0.06 -15.72 -16.90
C ALA A 527 -1.38 -16.29 -16.41
N HIS A 528 -2.50 -15.82 -16.98
CA HIS A 528 -3.80 -16.38 -16.74
C HIS A 528 -4.12 -17.43 -17.82
N PRO A 529 -4.08 -18.74 -17.51
CA PRO A 529 -4.41 -19.80 -18.49
C PRO A 529 -5.83 -19.70 -19.07
N SER A 530 -6.73 -18.90 -18.49
CA SER A 530 -8.07 -18.66 -19.07
C SER A 530 -8.11 -17.61 -20.18
N ASN A 531 -7.06 -16.81 -20.39
CA ASN A 531 -7.10 -15.68 -21.33
C ASN A 531 -6.00 -15.80 -22.39
N GLY A 532 -6.23 -16.62 -23.42
CA GLY A 532 -5.37 -16.72 -24.62
C GLY A 532 -5.31 -15.45 -25.50
N ASN A 533 -5.54 -14.27 -24.93
CA ASN A 533 -5.53 -12.99 -25.62
C ASN A 533 -4.52 -12.03 -24.96
N ASN A 534 -3.61 -11.50 -25.79
CA ASN A 534 -2.51 -10.55 -25.53
C ASN A 534 -2.87 -9.21 -24.82
N PHE A 535 -3.94 -9.11 -24.02
CA PHE A 535 -4.44 -7.85 -23.48
C PHE A 535 -3.52 -7.19 -22.42
N TRP A 536 -2.51 -7.91 -21.93
CA TRP A 536 -1.65 -7.50 -20.81
C TRP A 536 -0.16 -7.33 -21.15
N LYS A 537 0.18 -7.32 -22.45
CA LYS A 537 1.57 -7.16 -22.91
C LYS A 537 1.95 -5.69 -23.01
N ALA A 538 2.64 -5.18 -21.99
CA ALA A 538 3.50 -4.02 -22.17
C ALA A 538 4.75 -4.17 -21.30
N ASP A 539 5.89 -3.68 -21.79
CA ASP A 539 7.18 -3.83 -21.11
C ASP A 539 7.32 -2.75 -20.01
N GLY A 540 7.99 -3.06 -18.89
CA GLY A 540 8.58 -2.03 -18.02
C GLY A 540 8.13 -1.87 -16.55
N ALA A 541 7.30 -2.73 -15.93
CA ALA A 541 6.93 -2.53 -14.51
C ALA A 541 8.12 -2.85 -13.61
N THR A 542 8.72 -1.79 -13.07
CA THR A 542 9.78 -1.82 -12.08
C THR A 542 9.33 -1.06 -10.84
N PRO A 543 9.92 -1.31 -9.68
CA PRO A 543 9.72 -0.49 -8.48
C PRO A 543 9.83 1.03 -8.72
N ALA A 544 10.78 1.45 -9.55
CA ALA A 544 10.99 2.87 -9.87
C ALA A 544 9.82 3.48 -10.65
N ILE A 545 9.25 2.74 -11.59
CA ILE A 545 8.08 3.17 -12.37
C ILE A 545 6.83 3.18 -11.48
N PHE A 546 6.63 2.14 -10.66
CA PHE A 546 5.54 2.11 -9.68
C PHE A 546 5.58 3.31 -8.72
N ARG A 547 6.76 3.63 -8.16
CA ARG A 547 6.96 4.84 -7.33
C ARG A 547 6.55 6.12 -8.05
N LYS A 548 6.95 6.26 -9.33
CA LYS A 548 6.60 7.43 -10.15
C LYS A 548 5.08 7.57 -10.30
N TRP A 549 4.35 6.47 -10.43
CA TRP A 549 2.88 6.48 -10.49
C TRP A 549 2.24 6.81 -9.15
N LEU A 550 2.74 6.25 -8.05
CA LEU A 550 2.29 6.64 -6.70
C LEU A 550 2.47 8.13 -6.46
N ASN A 551 3.64 8.69 -6.79
CA ASN A 551 3.89 10.13 -6.65
C ASN A 551 2.90 10.98 -7.46
N LYS A 552 2.55 10.56 -8.68
CA LYS A 552 1.55 11.24 -9.50
C LYS A 552 0.14 11.16 -8.90
N ALA A 553 -0.25 9.99 -8.39
CA ALA A 553 -1.55 9.80 -7.76
C ALA A 553 -1.69 10.68 -6.49
N ILE A 554 -0.65 10.70 -5.65
CA ILE A 554 -0.60 11.53 -4.45
C ILE A 554 -0.64 13.03 -4.80
N ASP A 555 0.13 13.45 -5.79
CA ASP A 555 0.13 14.85 -6.27
C ASP A 555 -1.24 15.28 -6.80
N LEU A 556 -1.89 14.42 -7.60
CA LEU A 556 -3.24 14.66 -8.08
C LEU A 556 -4.24 14.85 -6.94
N ILE A 557 -4.24 13.94 -5.95
CA ILE A 557 -5.14 14.01 -4.79
C ILE A 557 -5.01 15.37 -4.11
N ARG A 558 -3.78 15.82 -3.91
CA ARG A 558 -3.50 17.09 -3.22
C ARG A 558 -3.86 18.32 -4.06
N ARG A 559 -3.65 18.28 -5.38
CA ARG A 559 -3.98 19.40 -6.27
C ARG A 559 -5.48 19.61 -6.44
N HIS A 560 -6.28 18.55 -6.30
CA HIS A 560 -7.71 18.59 -6.59
C HIS A 560 -8.61 18.36 -5.37
N ASP A 561 -8.06 18.33 -4.16
CA ASP A 561 -8.82 18.08 -2.91
C ASP A 561 -9.64 16.78 -2.99
N LEU A 562 -9.05 15.74 -3.58
CA LEU A 562 -9.68 14.42 -3.71
C LEU A 562 -9.64 13.70 -2.35
N PRO A 563 -10.42 12.61 -2.18
CA PRO A 563 -10.23 11.72 -1.04
C PRO A 563 -8.76 11.35 -0.90
N LYS A 564 -8.24 11.45 0.33
CA LYS A 564 -6.82 11.22 0.65
C LYS A 564 -6.46 9.74 0.67
N ILE A 565 -6.77 9.05 -0.41
CA ILE A 565 -6.74 7.60 -0.53
C ILE A 565 -6.14 7.24 -1.89
N VAL A 566 -5.17 6.33 -1.89
CA VAL A 566 -4.69 5.66 -3.10
C VAL A 566 -4.93 4.16 -2.97
N ALA A 567 -5.66 3.59 -3.91
CA ALA A 567 -5.80 2.14 -4.04
C ALA A 567 -4.56 1.56 -4.74
N VAL A 568 -4.05 0.44 -4.23
CA VAL A 568 -2.94 -0.29 -4.82
C VAL A 568 -3.36 -1.72 -5.14
N TYR A 569 -3.23 -2.10 -6.40
CA TYR A 569 -3.45 -3.47 -6.85
C TYR A 569 -2.10 -4.10 -7.19
N ASN A 570 -1.57 -5.04 -6.39
CA ASN A 570 -2.16 -5.77 -5.26
C ASN A 570 -1.08 -6.19 -4.24
N VAL A 571 -1.48 -6.87 -3.16
CA VAL A 571 -0.56 -7.50 -2.19
C VAL A 571 0.07 -8.76 -2.78
N SER A 572 -0.74 -9.74 -3.18
CA SER A 572 -0.30 -11.11 -3.46
C SER A 572 -1.12 -11.82 -4.54
N GLU A 573 -1.23 -11.24 -5.73
CA GLU A 573 -1.90 -11.85 -6.90
C GLU A 573 -0.91 -12.11 -8.04
N PRO A 574 0.05 -13.02 -7.84
CA PRO A 574 1.07 -13.35 -8.82
C PRO A 574 0.51 -13.86 -10.15
N ALA A 575 -0.74 -14.35 -10.18
CA ALA A 575 -1.39 -14.85 -11.39
C ALA A 575 -1.91 -13.76 -12.35
N GLU A 576 -2.39 -12.62 -11.85
CA GLU A 576 -3.08 -11.60 -12.66
C GLU A 576 -2.41 -10.22 -12.67
N GLY A 577 -1.57 -9.90 -11.67
CA GLY A 577 -1.24 -8.49 -11.37
C GLY A 577 0.25 -8.17 -11.29
N GLY A 578 1.13 -9.07 -11.70
CA GLY A 578 2.59 -8.89 -11.64
C GLY A 578 3.18 -9.10 -10.24
N PRO A 579 4.24 -8.39 -9.84
CA PRO A 579 5.05 -8.79 -8.68
C PRO A 579 4.37 -8.60 -7.31
N GLY A 580 3.24 -7.89 -7.24
CA GLY A 580 2.57 -7.55 -5.99
C GLY A 580 3.39 -6.66 -5.06
N LEU A 581 2.87 -6.41 -3.86
CA LEU A 581 3.59 -5.79 -2.74
C LEU A 581 4.29 -6.85 -1.88
N GLN A 582 3.94 -8.12 -2.00
CA GLN A 582 4.70 -9.20 -1.43
C GLN A 582 6.12 -9.20 -2.04
N PRO A 583 7.18 -9.21 -1.22
CA PRO A 583 8.55 -9.32 -1.72
C PRO A 583 8.74 -10.54 -2.62
N ASN A 584 9.52 -10.37 -3.69
CA ASN A 584 9.79 -11.42 -4.66
C ASN A 584 11.29 -11.51 -5.00
N SER A 585 11.71 -12.57 -5.68
CA SER A 585 13.15 -12.81 -5.91
C SER A 585 13.82 -11.84 -6.88
N ALA A 586 13.08 -11.15 -7.76
CA ALA A 586 13.63 -10.23 -8.75
C ALA A 586 13.80 -8.84 -8.17
N ASP A 587 12.76 -8.35 -7.49
CA ASP A 587 12.65 -6.98 -7.02
C ASP A 587 12.94 -6.86 -5.51
N GLY A 588 13.06 -7.98 -4.79
CA GLY A 588 13.19 -8.01 -3.34
C GLY A 588 12.04 -7.22 -2.69
N PHE A 589 12.40 -6.22 -1.89
CA PHE A 589 11.48 -5.28 -1.24
C PHE A 589 11.18 -4.02 -2.09
N GLY A 590 11.57 -3.99 -3.36
CA GLY A 590 11.55 -2.78 -4.19
C GLY A 590 10.18 -2.09 -4.26
N TYR A 591 9.08 -2.84 -4.42
CA TYR A 591 7.73 -2.26 -4.50
C TYR A 591 7.27 -1.66 -3.17
N LEU A 592 7.57 -2.31 -2.05
CA LEU A 592 7.30 -1.77 -0.72
C LEU A 592 8.15 -0.52 -0.45
N GLU A 593 9.42 -0.55 -0.82
CA GLU A 593 10.32 0.60 -0.72
C GLU A 593 9.83 1.78 -1.58
N ALA A 594 9.26 1.51 -2.75
CA ALA A 594 8.59 2.51 -3.57
C ALA A 594 7.38 3.15 -2.88
N VAL A 595 6.56 2.38 -2.13
CA VAL A 595 5.48 2.94 -1.30
C VAL A 595 6.05 3.86 -0.22
N ARG A 596 7.01 3.37 0.56
CA ARG A 596 7.63 4.13 1.66
C ARG A 596 8.25 5.44 1.17
N GLN A 597 8.96 5.40 0.06
CA GLN A 597 9.57 6.58 -0.57
C GLN A 597 8.52 7.55 -1.09
N ALA A 598 7.46 7.07 -1.76
CA ALA A 598 6.40 7.93 -2.25
C ALA A 598 5.73 8.68 -1.09
N LEU A 599 5.41 8.00 0.00
CA LEU A 599 4.83 8.62 1.21
C LEU A 599 5.81 9.62 1.85
N ALA A 600 7.10 9.27 1.96
CA ALA A 600 8.12 10.12 2.57
C ALA A 600 8.38 11.41 1.75
N GLU A 601 8.58 11.29 0.44
CA GLU A 601 8.78 12.44 -0.47
C GLU A 601 7.58 13.38 -0.43
N SER A 602 6.39 12.80 -0.30
CA SER A 602 5.14 13.55 -0.19
C SER A 602 5.08 14.39 1.10
N SER A 603 5.65 13.90 2.22
CA SER A 603 5.60 14.57 3.52
C SER A 603 6.52 15.79 3.60
N VAL A 604 7.66 15.77 2.91
CA VAL A 604 8.65 16.88 2.89
C VAL A 604 8.18 18.03 1.99
N SER A 605 7.34 17.71 0.99
CA SER A 605 6.66 18.71 0.16
C SER A 605 5.45 19.37 0.83
N SER A 606 5.23 19.13 2.14
CA SER A 606 4.21 19.79 2.96
C SER A 606 4.66 21.11 3.58
N LYS A 607 5.87 21.61 3.24
CA LYS A 607 5.96 23.07 3.05
C LYS A 607 4.73 23.39 2.22
N PRO A 608 3.82 24.29 2.64
CA PRO A 608 2.86 24.80 1.68
C PRO A 608 3.70 25.02 0.45
N LEU A 609 3.22 24.58 -0.70
CA LEU A 609 3.48 25.40 -1.85
C LEU A 609 2.95 26.77 -1.39
N THR A 610 3.79 27.54 -0.69
CA THR A 610 3.93 28.97 -0.81
C THR A 610 3.97 28.99 -2.30
N PRO A 611 2.82 29.27 -2.96
CA PRO A 611 2.67 29.01 -4.38
C PRO A 611 3.94 29.58 -4.92
N THR A 612 4.84 28.76 -5.47
CA THR A 612 6.11 29.25 -6.00
C THR A 612 5.63 30.42 -6.81
N PRO A 613 5.88 31.70 -6.39
CA PRO A 613 5.01 32.78 -6.81
C PRO A 613 4.98 32.60 -8.30
N ASP A 614 3.79 32.32 -8.80
CA ASP A 614 3.64 31.99 -10.20
C ASP A 614 3.86 33.35 -10.82
N THR A 615 5.14 33.73 -10.96
CA THR A 615 5.60 35.10 -11.23
C THR A 615 5.20 35.52 -12.63
N ASN A 616 4.39 34.70 -13.28
CA ASN A 616 3.79 34.85 -14.59
C ASN A 616 2.29 34.53 -14.52
N ARG A 617 1.56 34.96 -13.48
CA ARG A 617 0.09 35.08 -13.54
C ARG A 617 -0.28 36.19 -14.52
N ARG A 618 -0.19 35.83 -15.81
CA ARG A 618 -0.49 36.66 -16.97
C ARG A 618 -1.88 36.32 -17.46
N VAL A 619 -2.75 37.32 -17.62
CA VAL A 619 -4.09 37.13 -18.21
C VAL A 619 -4.29 38.04 -19.41
N ASN A 620 -4.92 37.51 -20.46
CA ASN A 620 -5.46 38.31 -21.54
C ASN A 620 -6.86 38.77 -21.14
N TYR A 621 -7.06 40.08 -21.03
CA TYR A 621 -8.32 40.69 -20.66
C TYR A 621 -8.92 41.39 -21.87
N GLN A 622 -9.93 40.78 -22.47
CA GLN A 622 -10.69 41.42 -23.56
C GLN A 622 -11.60 42.51 -22.97
N PHE A 623 -11.23 43.76 -23.20
CA PHE A 623 -11.95 44.92 -22.76
C PHE A 623 -13.09 45.25 -23.74
N VAL A 624 -14.25 44.60 -23.54
CA VAL A 624 -15.45 44.76 -24.38
C VAL A 624 -16.38 45.90 -23.91
N GLY A 625 -16.17 46.44 -22.71
CA GLY A 625 -17.06 47.45 -22.12
C GLY A 625 -16.42 48.22 -20.96
N ALA A 626 -16.86 49.47 -20.77
CA ALA A 626 -16.21 50.44 -19.89
C ALA A 626 -16.42 50.21 -18.37
N THR A 627 -17.23 49.22 -17.96
CA THR A 627 -17.77 49.14 -16.59
C THR A 627 -17.26 47.96 -15.76
N THR A 628 -16.48 47.03 -16.32
CA THR A 628 -16.00 45.86 -15.58
C THR A 628 -14.64 46.13 -14.93
N PRO A 629 -14.51 45.98 -13.60
CA PRO A 629 -13.21 46.08 -12.93
C PRO A 629 -12.24 44.97 -13.36
N ILE A 630 -10.95 45.30 -13.44
CA ILE A 630 -9.88 44.31 -13.63
C ILE A 630 -9.70 43.51 -12.33
N ASP A 631 -9.43 42.21 -12.41
CA ASP A 631 -9.11 41.41 -11.22
C ASP A 631 -7.67 41.70 -10.77
N GLY A 632 -7.52 42.35 -9.62
CA GLY A 632 -6.22 42.74 -9.07
C GLY A 632 -5.34 41.59 -8.59
N ARG A 633 -5.76 40.32 -8.73
CA ARG A 633 -4.98 39.13 -8.29
C ARG A 633 -3.88 38.68 -9.28
N TYR A 634 -3.77 39.30 -10.44
CA TYR A 634 -2.78 38.98 -11.47
C TYR A 634 -1.52 39.86 -11.35
N ASP A 635 -0.38 39.35 -11.86
CA ASP A 635 0.88 40.08 -11.90
C ASP A 635 1.04 40.86 -13.21
N GLU A 636 0.47 40.33 -14.29
CA GLU A 636 0.36 41.03 -15.58
C GLU A 636 -1.05 40.86 -16.17
N VAL A 637 -1.65 41.96 -16.58
CA VAL A 637 -2.91 41.99 -17.32
C VAL A 637 -2.65 42.63 -18.67
N ILE A 638 -2.87 41.86 -19.74
CA ILE A 638 -2.81 42.36 -21.11
C ILE A 638 -4.20 42.77 -21.55
N LEU A 639 -4.39 44.06 -21.79
CA LEU A 639 -5.62 44.62 -22.27
C LEU A 639 -5.69 44.48 -23.79
N HIS A 640 -6.83 44.00 -24.27
CA HIS A 640 -7.19 43.93 -25.70
C HIS A 640 -8.50 44.70 -25.90
N THR A 641 -8.63 45.49 -26.96
CA THR A 641 -9.89 46.19 -27.24
C THR A 641 -10.16 46.34 -28.74
N ASP A 642 -11.44 46.43 -29.10
CA ASP A 642 -11.93 46.54 -30.48
C ASP A 642 -12.02 47.99 -31.00
N ALA A 643 -11.91 48.99 -30.12
CA ALA A 643 -11.94 50.42 -30.45
C ALA A 643 -11.14 51.22 -29.41
N ASN A 644 -10.95 52.52 -29.61
CA ASN A 644 -10.47 53.38 -28.52
C ASN A 644 -11.47 53.36 -27.35
N ARG A 645 -11.02 53.01 -26.15
CA ARG A 645 -11.87 52.91 -24.96
C ARG A 645 -11.30 53.68 -23.77
N THR A 646 -12.18 54.10 -22.87
CA THR A 646 -11.84 54.64 -21.56
C THR A 646 -12.42 53.71 -20.48
N MET A 647 -11.62 53.35 -19.49
CA MET A 647 -12.06 52.58 -18.33
C MET A 647 -12.85 53.48 -17.38
N THR A 648 -14.11 53.12 -17.12
CA THR A 648 -15.04 53.86 -16.24
C THR A 648 -15.53 53.03 -15.05
N ALA A 649 -14.95 51.84 -14.84
CA ALA A 649 -15.27 50.97 -13.71
C ALA A 649 -14.83 51.60 -12.38
N THR A 650 -15.62 51.43 -11.32
CA THR A 650 -15.31 51.92 -9.97
C THR A 650 -15.59 50.81 -8.94
N PRO A 651 -14.57 50.20 -8.33
CA PRO A 651 -13.13 50.40 -8.56
C PRO A 651 -12.69 50.03 -9.99
N THR A 652 -11.62 50.62 -10.50
CA THR A 652 -11.08 50.28 -11.83
C THR A 652 -10.41 48.92 -11.81
N ILE A 653 -9.75 48.59 -10.69
CA ILE A 653 -9.07 47.33 -10.45
C ILE A 653 -9.54 46.83 -9.08
N LYS A 654 -9.90 45.56 -8.94
CA LYS A 654 -10.26 45.02 -7.62
C LYS A 654 -9.09 45.22 -6.65
N PRO A 655 -9.35 45.50 -5.36
CA PRO A 655 -8.31 45.65 -4.36
C PRO A 655 -7.33 44.47 -4.34
N GLY A 656 -6.03 44.77 -4.27
CA GLY A 656 -4.95 43.80 -4.14
C GLY A 656 -4.54 43.54 -2.69
N THR A 657 -3.41 42.87 -2.51
CA THR A 657 -2.71 42.80 -1.21
C THR A 657 -1.70 43.94 -1.11
N HIS A 658 -1.49 44.54 0.07
CA HIS A 658 -0.53 45.65 0.21
C HIS A 658 0.87 45.25 -0.29
N GLY A 659 1.46 46.08 -1.15
CA GLY A 659 2.76 45.83 -1.80
C GLY A 659 2.68 44.94 -3.05
N GLN A 660 1.50 44.42 -3.40
CA GLN A 660 1.31 43.65 -4.63
C GLN A 660 1.56 44.53 -5.84
N LYS A 661 2.34 44.02 -6.80
CA LYS A 661 2.63 44.69 -8.08
C LYS A 661 1.72 44.13 -9.17
N LEU A 662 1.29 45.01 -10.06
CA LEU A 662 0.52 44.67 -11.25
C LEU A 662 1.10 45.44 -12.44
N ARG A 663 1.46 44.73 -13.51
CA ARG A 663 1.76 45.33 -14.80
C ARG A 663 0.51 45.33 -15.66
N LEU A 664 0.06 46.50 -16.07
CA LEU A 664 -0.95 46.65 -17.10
C LEU A 664 -0.25 46.89 -18.43
N SER A 665 -0.44 45.97 -19.38
CA SER A 665 0.10 46.06 -20.73
C SER A 665 -1.07 46.20 -21.71
N TYR A 666 -0.90 46.93 -22.81
CA TYR A 666 -1.87 46.95 -23.90
C TYR A 666 -1.23 46.33 -25.15
N GLN A 667 -1.89 45.33 -25.73
CA GLN A 667 -1.38 44.66 -26.94
C GLN A 667 -2.54 44.38 -27.88
N ASP A 668 -2.57 45.04 -29.04
CA ASP A 668 -3.45 44.67 -30.14
C ASP A 668 -2.61 44.62 -31.42
N ILE A 669 -2.46 43.42 -31.97
CA ILE A 669 -1.59 43.15 -33.12
C ILE A 669 -2.09 43.88 -34.39
N SER A 670 -3.34 44.35 -34.41
CA SER A 670 -4.02 44.73 -35.66
C SER A 670 -4.55 46.16 -35.74
N SER A 671 -4.54 46.94 -34.66
CA SER A 671 -5.25 48.23 -34.63
C SER A 671 -4.43 49.38 -34.03
N SER A 672 -4.83 50.61 -34.38
CA SER A 672 -4.38 51.85 -33.74
C SER A 672 -5.22 52.21 -32.50
N ASN A 673 -5.85 51.21 -31.87
CA ASN A 673 -6.68 51.42 -30.69
C ASN A 673 -5.82 51.71 -29.45
N SER A 674 -6.46 52.26 -28.43
CA SER A 674 -5.86 52.62 -27.15
C SER A 674 -6.85 52.44 -26.00
N VAL A 675 -6.32 52.26 -24.79
CA VAL A 675 -7.11 52.20 -23.55
C VAL A 675 -6.69 53.34 -22.63
N VAL A 676 -7.64 54.17 -22.20
CA VAL A 676 -7.43 55.24 -21.22
C VAL A 676 -7.85 54.76 -19.83
N ILE A 677 -6.93 54.79 -18.87
CA ILE A 677 -7.24 54.58 -17.44
C ILE A 677 -7.28 55.92 -16.70
N GLN A 678 -8.15 56.04 -15.69
CA GLN A 678 -8.47 57.32 -15.06
C GLN A 678 -8.11 57.33 -13.57
N ASP A 679 -7.40 58.36 -13.13
CA ASP A 679 -7.10 58.61 -11.72
C ASP A 679 -8.37 58.86 -10.91
N ASN A 680 -8.32 58.63 -9.60
CA ASN A 680 -9.44 58.86 -8.69
C ASN A 680 -9.92 60.33 -8.67
N ALA A 681 -9.06 61.29 -9.01
CA ALA A 681 -9.43 62.71 -9.17
C ALA A 681 -10.28 62.96 -10.44
N THR A 682 -10.18 62.10 -11.45
CA THR A 682 -10.93 62.20 -12.72
C THR A 682 -12.19 61.35 -12.69
N LEU A 683 -12.09 60.13 -12.19
CA LEU A 683 -13.20 59.19 -12.03
C LEU A 683 -13.37 58.90 -10.54
N ALA A 684 -14.42 59.47 -9.94
CA ALA A 684 -14.67 59.29 -8.51
C ALA A 684 -14.80 57.79 -8.18
N ASN A 685 -14.01 57.32 -7.21
CA ASN A 685 -13.91 55.93 -6.77
C ASN A 685 -13.18 54.98 -7.75
N SER A 686 -12.31 55.50 -8.63
CA SER A 686 -11.55 54.66 -9.59
C SER A 686 -10.49 53.79 -8.94
N ASP A 687 -10.21 53.95 -7.64
CA ASP A 687 -9.17 53.27 -6.87
C ASP A 687 -7.73 53.35 -7.45
N LEU A 688 -7.50 54.21 -8.45
CA LEU A 688 -6.20 54.46 -9.05
C LEU A 688 -5.60 55.80 -8.57
N PHE A 689 -4.31 55.77 -8.27
CA PHE A 689 -3.49 56.94 -7.97
C PHE A 689 -2.35 57.03 -8.99
N LEU A 690 -2.61 57.73 -10.09
CA LEU A 690 -1.73 57.87 -11.24
C LEU A 690 -0.87 59.14 -11.14
N ILE A 691 0.24 59.19 -11.88
CA ILE A 691 1.09 60.39 -11.95
C ILE A 691 0.38 61.53 -12.69
N ALA A 692 -0.51 61.20 -13.62
CA ALA A 692 -1.35 62.13 -14.36
C ALA A 692 -2.85 61.80 -14.15
N THR A 693 -3.73 62.76 -14.39
CA THR A 693 -5.19 62.59 -14.22
C THR A 693 -5.78 61.46 -15.09
N THR A 694 -5.13 61.14 -16.19
CA THR A 694 -5.44 60.01 -17.08
C THR A 694 -4.15 59.45 -17.67
N LEU A 695 -4.12 58.15 -17.97
CA LEU A 695 -3.02 57.50 -18.67
C LEU A 695 -3.57 56.73 -19.88
N THR A 696 -3.05 57.01 -21.07
CA THR A 696 -3.41 56.31 -22.31
C THR A 696 -2.38 55.24 -22.62
N LEU A 697 -2.80 53.99 -22.70
CA LEU A 697 -2.00 52.85 -23.14
C LEU A 697 -2.26 52.64 -24.64
N SER A 698 -1.24 52.90 -25.46
CA SER A 698 -1.19 52.60 -26.89
C SER A 698 -0.53 51.24 -27.12
N ASN A 699 -0.54 50.74 -28.37
CA ASN A 699 -0.04 49.39 -28.65
C ASN A 699 1.39 49.19 -28.11
N TYR A 700 1.57 48.13 -27.33
CA TYR A 700 2.80 47.78 -26.61
C TYR A 700 3.20 48.72 -25.47
N ASP A 701 2.32 49.61 -25.02
CA ASP A 701 2.56 50.35 -23.78
C ASP A 701 2.29 49.47 -22.56
N SER A 702 3.07 49.68 -21.50
CA SER A 702 2.87 49.07 -20.20
C SER A 702 3.14 50.05 -19.07
N VAL A 703 2.46 49.84 -17.93
CA VAL A 703 2.66 50.59 -16.69
C VAL A 703 2.64 49.65 -15.50
N GLU A 704 3.51 49.91 -14.51
CA GLU A 704 3.51 49.18 -13.24
C GLU A 704 2.75 49.94 -12.16
N LEU A 705 1.82 49.24 -11.52
CA LEU A 705 1.05 49.67 -10.37
C LEU A 705 1.45 48.86 -9.13
N THR A 706 1.36 49.45 -7.95
CA THR A 706 1.52 48.77 -6.66
C THR A 706 0.31 49.07 -5.77
N PHE A 707 -0.34 48.03 -5.23
CA PHE A 707 -1.48 48.22 -4.34
C PHE A 707 -1.04 48.70 -2.96
N ASP A 708 -1.64 49.78 -2.48
CA ASP A 708 -1.41 50.33 -1.15
C ASP A 708 -2.71 50.30 -0.34
N LYS A 709 -2.80 49.33 0.58
CA LYS A 709 -3.96 49.21 1.49
C LYS A 709 -4.25 50.49 2.29
N ASP A 710 -3.23 51.29 2.62
CA ASP A 710 -3.40 52.46 3.49
C ASP A 710 -4.07 53.61 2.72
N ARG A 711 -3.91 53.62 1.39
CA ARG A 711 -4.63 54.53 0.48
C ARG A 711 -5.88 53.90 -0.13
N GLY A 712 -6.07 52.59 0.04
CA GLY A 712 -7.20 51.83 -0.48
C GLY A 712 -7.22 51.72 -2.01
N GLY A 713 -6.05 51.72 -2.68
CA GLY A 713 -6.01 51.70 -4.14
C GLY A 713 -4.63 51.37 -4.73
N TRP A 714 -4.56 51.35 -6.06
CA TRP A 714 -3.38 51.05 -6.86
C TRP A 714 -2.62 52.33 -7.22
N ILE A 715 -1.36 52.40 -6.80
CA ILE A 715 -0.47 53.53 -7.06
C ILE A 715 0.39 53.23 -8.27
N GLN A 716 0.47 54.16 -9.22
CA GLN A 716 1.46 54.08 -10.29
C GLN A 716 2.88 54.20 -9.73
N THR A 717 3.66 53.13 -9.87
CA THR A 717 5.06 53.08 -9.41
C THR A 717 6.07 53.05 -10.56
N GLY A 718 5.63 52.65 -11.76
CA GLY A 718 6.45 52.69 -12.99
C GLY A 718 6.10 53.87 -13.90
N VAL A 719 7.07 54.30 -14.70
CA VAL A 719 6.78 55.17 -15.86
C VAL A 719 6.02 54.37 -16.92
N LEU A 720 5.31 55.06 -17.81
CA LEU A 720 4.77 54.43 -19.01
C LEU A 720 5.94 54.01 -19.91
N VAL A 721 6.03 52.73 -20.25
CA VAL A 721 7.11 52.17 -21.09
C VAL A 721 6.49 51.47 -22.30
N ASN A 722 6.98 51.81 -23.49
CA ASN A 722 6.72 51.00 -24.68
C ASN A 722 7.66 49.78 -24.66
N VAL A 723 7.13 48.56 -24.67
CA VAL A 723 7.90 47.32 -24.49
C VAL A 723 8.50 46.73 -25.77
N LEU A 724 8.50 47.48 -26.88
CA LEU A 724 9.19 47.12 -28.13
C LEU A 724 10.58 47.76 -28.26
#